data_AF-A0A6J0LM36-F1
#
_entry.id   AF-A0A6J0LM36-F1
#
_cell.length_a   1.000
_cell.length_b   1.000
_cell.length_c   1.000
_cell.angle_alpha   90.00
_cell.angle_beta   90.00
_cell.angle_gamma   90.00
#
_symmetry.space_group_name_H-M   'P 1'
#
loop_
_entity.id
_entity.type
_entity.pdbx_description
1 polymer ?
#
loop_
_entity_poly.entity_id
_entity_poly.type
_entity_poly.pdbx_seq_one_letter_code
_entity_poly.pdbx_strand_id
1 'polypeptide(L)'
;MTLMTTPPLDQKDEEMLVPHSDLVEGPQPMEVAQPEENPPAEEIPTLKFTWYTQGFTRLNVRRLYSDVFVVGGYKWRLLIFPKGNNVDHLSMYLDVADAASLPYGWSRYSHFSLAVVNQMNSKNSIRKETQHQFNARESDWGFTSFMNLSELYDPTRGYLVNDTLLIQAEVDVPKVIDYLSYDSKKETGFVGLKNQGATCYMNSLLQTLYHIPYFRKAVYHMPTTEIDAPTASIPLALQGLFYKLQYNDTRVGTKELTKSFGWDTNDSFMQHDVQELNRVLSEKLEDKMKGTVVEGTIQKLFEGHQMNYIACINVDYKSTRKESFYDLQLVVKGCKDVYASFDKYVEVERLEGDNKYQAEGHGLQDAKKGVLFTDFAPVLQLQLKRFEYDFMRDTMVKINDRYEFPLHLDLDRENRKYLSPDADKSVRNLYTLHSVLVHSGGVHGGHYYAFIRPTLSDQWYKFDDERVTKEEVNRALEEQYGGEEELPQNNPGVNNPPSKFTKYSNAYMLVYIRESDKDKIICNVDKKDVAEHLRVRLKKEQEEKEDKRKYKAQAHLFTTIKVARDEDITEQIGKSMYLDLVDHEKVQSFRIQKQTPFQQFKEEMAKEFGVPVQLQRYWIWAERQNHTYRPNRPLLPHEELQTVGQISEASNKANNAELMLFLEIERGLDARPVPPPDKSPEDILLFFKLYDPENELLRYVGRLMVKSSSKPMDIVGKLNQMAGFSPDEEIELFEEIQFEPSVMCEHLDKKTSFRLSQIVNGDIICYQKPISIQENECPYPDVPSFLEYVHNLQVVRFRRLEKPKEDEFTMELSKLHSYDDVVERLAEKLGIYDSSKIRLTSHNCYSQQPMPQPTKYREVDLSDMLAHHNQASDILYYEVLDIPLPELQRLKTLKVAFHHTTKDEVVIHNIRLHKKSTIGDVINELKTKVELSHQDAELRLLEVFFHKIYKIFPSTERIENINDQYWTLRAEEIPEEEKNIGPNDRLIHVYHFTKETAQNQQVQNFGDPFFLVIHEGETLQEIKTRIQKKLRVPDEDFAKWKFASFSLGRPDYLQDTDVVYNRFQRKDVYGAWEQYLGLEHVDNSPKRAYAANQNRHAYEKPMKIYN
;
A
#
# COMPACT_ATOMS: atom_id res chain seq x y z
N MET A 1 30.63 21.33 52.91
CA MET A 1 31.51 22.43 53.34
C MET A 1 32.27 22.91 52.12
N THR A 2 32.28 24.23 51.98
CA THR A 2 32.95 25.08 50.99
C THR A 2 34.40 24.69 50.72
N LEU A 3 34.86 24.85 49.46
CA LEU A 3 35.92 25.82 49.12
C LEU A 3 36.07 26.00 47.60
N MET A 4 36.34 27.25 47.23
CA MET A 4 36.46 27.83 45.89
C MET A 4 37.74 27.43 45.15
N THR A 5 37.73 27.55 43.81
CA THR A 5 38.84 28.16 43.01
C THR A 5 38.40 28.41 41.55
N THR A 6 38.76 29.57 40.99
CA THR A 6 38.76 29.95 39.56
C THR A 6 40.21 29.89 38.98
N PRO A 7 40.48 30.22 37.69
CA PRO A 7 40.76 29.34 36.55
C PRO A 7 42.24 29.33 36.09
N PRO A 8 42.62 28.62 35.00
CA PRO A 8 43.14 29.36 33.84
C PRO A 8 42.80 28.79 32.44
N LEU A 9 43.19 29.58 31.45
CA LEU A 9 42.99 29.62 30.00
C LEU A 9 43.58 28.45 29.15
N ASP A 10 43.14 28.48 27.88
CA ASP A 10 43.70 27.94 26.63
C ASP A 10 43.46 26.47 26.28
N GLN A 11 42.43 26.22 25.45
CA GLN A 11 42.29 25.02 24.62
C GLN A 11 42.94 25.28 23.26
N LYS A 12 44.02 24.53 22.97
CA LYS A 12 44.57 24.32 21.64
C LYS A 12 43.93 23.07 21.02
N ASP A 13 43.65 23.17 19.73
CA ASP A 13 43.24 22.09 18.84
C ASP A 13 44.19 20.88 18.92
N GLU A 14 43.65 19.69 19.18
CA GLU A 14 44.34 18.41 18.91
C GLU A 14 43.69 17.74 17.69
N GLU A 15 44.35 17.89 16.54
CA GLU A 15 44.17 17.07 15.34
C GLU A 15 44.48 15.59 15.63
N MET A 16 43.68 14.69 15.05
CA MET A 16 43.94 13.25 15.07
C MET A 16 45.24 12.93 14.32
N LEU A 17 46.32 12.72 15.07
CA LEU A 17 47.60 12.21 14.56
C LEU A 17 47.50 10.71 14.22
N VAL A 18 47.80 10.39 12.96
CA VAL A 18 48.03 9.02 12.47
C VAL A 18 49.49 8.65 12.77
N PRO A 19 49.81 7.53 13.45
CA PRO A 19 51.20 7.15 13.70
C PRO A 19 51.82 6.47 12.46
N HIS A 20 53.03 6.90 12.12
CA HIS A 20 53.93 6.28 11.15
C HIS A 20 54.34 4.87 11.63
N SER A 21 54.35 3.89 10.72
CA SER A 21 54.76 2.52 10.98
C SER A 21 56.24 2.30 10.67
N ASP A 22 57.03 2.00 11.71
CA ASP A 22 58.37 1.43 11.59
C ASP A 22 58.33 -0.08 11.34
N LEU A 23 59.26 -0.52 10.50
CA LEU A 23 59.49 -1.89 10.02
C LEU A 23 59.92 -2.87 11.13
N VAL A 24 59.25 -4.02 11.25
CA VAL A 24 59.83 -5.28 11.75
C VAL A 24 59.28 -6.47 10.94
N GLU A 25 60.18 -7.35 10.54
CA GLU A 25 60.02 -8.45 9.56
C GLU A 25 59.28 -9.71 10.06
N GLY A 26 58.40 -10.27 9.21
CA GLY A 26 58.23 -11.71 8.93
C GLY A 26 57.35 -12.57 9.88
N PRO A 27 56.65 -13.63 9.38
CA PRO A 27 56.99 -14.45 8.22
C PRO A 27 55.97 -14.47 7.06
N GLN A 28 56.56 -14.63 5.88
CA GLN A 28 56.12 -14.83 4.48
C GLN A 28 54.63 -15.04 4.11
N PRO A 29 54.17 -14.36 3.03
CA PRO A 29 52.88 -14.60 2.39
C PRO A 29 52.89 -15.84 1.48
N MET A 30 51.81 -16.61 1.52
CA MET A 30 51.50 -17.63 0.52
C MET A 30 51.18 -16.95 -0.82
N GLU A 31 51.94 -17.37 -1.83
CA GLU A 31 51.83 -17.20 -3.28
C GLU A 31 50.73 -16.28 -3.84
N VAL A 32 51.22 -15.19 -4.44
CA VAL A 32 50.53 -14.41 -5.46
C VAL A 32 50.25 -15.31 -6.67
N ALA A 33 48.99 -15.68 -6.86
CA ALA A 33 48.55 -16.15 -8.17
C ALA A 33 48.72 -15.00 -9.18
N GLN A 34 49.42 -15.30 -10.27
CA GLN A 34 49.66 -14.41 -11.40
C GLN A 34 48.33 -13.87 -11.98
N PRO A 35 48.34 -12.70 -12.66
CA PRO A 35 47.16 -12.21 -13.33
C PRO A 35 46.80 -13.19 -14.46
N GLU A 36 45.74 -13.97 -14.26
CA GLU A 36 45.12 -14.68 -15.38
C GLU A 36 44.69 -13.61 -16.39
N GLU A 37 45.19 -13.77 -17.62
CA GLU A 37 44.75 -13.02 -18.79
C GLU A 37 43.22 -12.99 -18.82
N ASN A 38 42.65 -11.82 -19.14
CA ASN A 38 41.21 -11.63 -19.31
C ASN A 38 40.56 -12.88 -19.92
N PRO A 39 39.57 -13.52 -19.27
CA PRO A 39 38.77 -14.50 -19.99
C PRO A 39 38.16 -13.76 -21.19
N PRO A 40 38.23 -14.33 -22.41
CA PRO A 40 37.59 -13.72 -23.57
C PRO A 40 36.11 -13.51 -23.23
N ALA A 41 35.55 -12.39 -23.69
CA ALA A 41 34.14 -12.07 -23.52
C ALA A 41 33.29 -13.33 -23.72
N GLU A 42 32.53 -13.76 -22.70
CA GLU A 42 31.72 -14.97 -22.77
C GLU A 42 30.76 -14.85 -23.97
N GLU A 43 30.96 -15.67 -24.99
CA GLU A 43 30.13 -15.69 -26.20
C GLU A 43 28.68 -16.07 -25.84
N ILE A 44 27.72 -15.26 -26.29
CA ILE A 44 26.29 -15.57 -26.20
C ILE A 44 26.06 -16.90 -26.96
N PRO A 45 25.39 -17.90 -26.36
CA PRO A 45 25.14 -19.16 -27.06
C PRO A 45 24.13 -18.94 -28.18
N THR A 46 24.64 -18.74 -29.40
CA THR A 46 23.88 -18.61 -30.64
C THR A 46 23.83 -19.95 -31.38
N LEU A 47 22.64 -20.38 -31.82
CA LEU A 47 22.52 -21.55 -32.70
C LEU A 47 21.77 -21.19 -33.98
N LYS A 48 22.32 -21.64 -35.11
CA LYS A 48 21.68 -21.62 -36.42
C LYS A 48 21.08 -22.99 -36.74
N PHE A 49 19.75 -23.08 -36.71
CA PHE A 49 18.98 -24.27 -37.06
C PHE A 49 18.43 -24.16 -38.49
N THR A 50 18.41 -25.28 -39.23
CA THR A 50 17.94 -25.32 -40.63
C THR A 50 17.00 -26.51 -40.82
N TRP A 51 15.85 -26.27 -41.43
CA TRP A 51 14.78 -27.25 -41.59
C TRP A 51 14.31 -27.33 -43.05
N TYR A 52 14.26 -28.57 -43.56
CA TYR A 52 13.83 -28.88 -44.93
C TYR A 52 12.43 -29.49 -44.90
N THR A 53 11.49 -28.86 -45.61
CA THR A 53 10.14 -29.42 -45.78
C THR A 53 9.96 -29.90 -47.22
N GLN A 54 10.08 -31.21 -47.44
CA GLN A 54 9.89 -31.84 -48.76
C GLN A 54 8.40 -32.06 -49.05
N GLY A 55 8.03 -32.05 -50.33
CA GLY A 55 6.64 -32.28 -50.76
C GLY A 55 5.71 -31.12 -50.39
N PHE A 56 6.23 -29.89 -50.29
CA PHE A 56 5.55 -28.76 -49.63
C PHE A 56 4.19 -28.44 -50.27
N THR A 57 4.09 -28.46 -51.60
CA THR A 57 2.83 -28.20 -52.32
C THR A 57 1.74 -29.25 -52.06
N ARG A 58 2.11 -30.44 -51.61
CA ARG A 58 1.19 -31.56 -51.33
C ARG A 58 0.72 -31.61 -49.88
N LEU A 59 1.22 -30.71 -49.02
CA LEU A 59 0.87 -30.67 -47.60
C LEU A 59 -0.57 -30.15 -47.41
N ASN A 60 -1.43 -31.02 -46.89
CA ASN A 60 -2.82 -30.69 -46.52
C ASN A 60 -3.04 -30.53 -45.01
N VAL A 61 -1.97 -30.35 -44.24
CA VAL A 61 -2.02 -30.18 -42.78
C VAL A 61 -2.13 -28.71 -42.38
N ARG A 62 -2.86 -28.44 -41.30
CA ARG A 62 -3.07 -27.07 -40.80
C ARG A 62 -1.79 -26.44 -40.24
N ARG A 63 -0.97 -27.22 -39.53
CA ARG A 63 0.29 -26.79 -38.92
C ARG A 63 1.34 -27.91 -38.97
N LEU A 64 2.61 -27.53 -38.99
CA LEU A 64 3.76 -28.44 -38.92
C LEU A 64 4.75 -27.96 -37.85
N TYR A 65 5.42 -28.92 -37.23
CA TYR A 65 6.52 -28.66 -36.30
C TYR A 65 7.83 -29.23 -36.85
N SER A 66 8.93 -28.53 -36.60
CA SER A 66 10.28 -29.08 -36.84
C SER A 66 10.71 -30.05 -35.75
N ASP A 67 11.87 -30.67 -35.95
CA ASP A 67 12.61 -31.32 -34.87
C ASP A 67 12.96 -30.32 -33.76
N VAL A 68 13.11 -30.84 -32.54
CA VAL A 68 13.48 -30.07 -31.36
C VAL A 68 14.99 -29.84 -31.35
N PHE A 69 15.41 -28.60 -31.14
CA PHE A 69 16.81 -28.22 -30.97
C PHE A 69 17.03 -27.47 -29.65
N VAL A 70 18.27 -27.47 -29.14
CA VAL A 70 18.59 -26.96 -27.81
C VAL A 70 19.53 -25.76 -27.91
N VAL A 71 19.14 -24.64 -27.30
CA VAL A 71 19.93 -23.39 -27.24
C VAL A 71 19.81 -22.80 -25.84
N GLY A 72 20.93 -22.41 -25.22
CA GLY A 72 20.94 -21.86 -23.86
C GLY A 72 20.38 -22.81 -22.79
N GLY A 73 20.42 -24.13 -23.02
CA GLY A 73 19.84 -25.15 -22.13
C GLY A 73 18.32 -25.36 -22.27
N TYR A 74 17.67 -24.66 -23.21
CA TYR A 74 16.22 -24.74 -23.43
C TYR A 74 15.88 -25.44 -24.75
N LYS A 75 14.73 -26.13 -24.78
CA LYS A 75 14.24 -26.89 -25.94
C LYS A 75 13.31 -26.03 -26.80
N TRP A 76 13.69 -25.82 -28.05
CA TRP A 76 12.97 -25.01 -29.04
C TRP A 76 12.55 -25.87 -30.24
N ARG A 77 11.50 -25.44 -30.95
CA ARG A 77 11.13 -25.99 -32.26
C ARG A 77 10.48 -24.90 -33.12
N LEU A 78 10.47 -25.08 -34.44
CA LEU A 78 9.73 -24.22 -35.35
C LEU A 78 8.31 -24.73 -35.55
N LEU A 79 7.37 -23.79 -35.63
CA LEU A 79 5.97 -24.02 -35.95
C LEU A 79 5.61 -23.22 -37.20
N ILE A 80 5.10 -23.90 -38.23
CA ILE A 80 4.63 -23.24 -39.46
C ILE A 80 3.18 -23.59 -39.77
N PHE A 81 2.49 -22.66 -40.44
CA PHE A 81 1.21 -22.86 -41.08
C PHE A 81 1.40 -22.72 -42.60
N PRO A 82 1.58 -23.83 -43.34
CA PRO A 82 1.96 -23.82 -44.76
C PRO A 82 0.95 -23.12 -45.69
N LYS A 83 -0.33 -23.14 -45.30
CA LYS A 83 -1.44 -22.45 -46.01
C LYS A 83 -1.91 -21.19 -45.28
N GLY A 84 -1.15 -20.77 -44.26
CA GLY A 84 -1.42 -19.63 -43.40
C GLY A 84 -2.35 -19.88 -42.22
N ASN A 85 -2.20 -19.04 -41.21
CA ASN A 85 -3.00 -19.05 -40.00
C ASN A 85 -4.12 -18.00 -40.10
N ASN A 86 -5.20 -18.35 -40.80
CA ASN A 86 -6.32 -17.45 -41.14
C ASN A 86 -5.92 -16.24 -42.03
N VAL A 87 -4.80 -16.34 -42.76
CA VAL A 87 -4.29 -15.34 -43.70
C VAL A 87 -3.66 -16.01 -44.93
N ASP A 88 -3.59 -15.32 -46.08
CA ASP A 88 -3.00 -15.87 -47.32
C ASP A 88 -1.46 -15.80 -47.38
N HIS A 89 -0.81 -15.96 -46.23
CA HIS A 89 0.64 -15.90 -46.08
C HIS A 89 1.12 -17.14 -45.35
N LEU A 90 2.35 -17.59 -45.64
CA LEU A 90 3.06 -18.52 -44.78
C LEU A 90 3.18 -17.87 -43.39
N SER A 91 2.74 -18.56 -42.34
CA SER A 91 2.92 -18.13 -40.95
C SER A 91 4.01 -18.97 -40.30
N MET A 92 4.91 -18.35 -39.53
CA MET A 92 6.06 -19.02 -38.94
C MET A 92 6.38 -18.47 -37.54
N TYR A 93 6.57 -19.38 -36.59
CA TYR A 93 6.76 -19.10 -35.17
C TYR A 93 7.90 -19.96 -34.60
N LEU A 94 8.57 -19.43 -33.57
CA LEU A 94 9.42 -20.19 -32.67
C LEU A 94 8.58 -20.63 -31.47
N ASP A 95 8.65 -21.89 -31.07
CA ASP A 95 7.84 -22.49 -30.02
C ASP A 95 8.71 -23.21 -28.97
N VAL A 96 8.31 -23.11 -27.71
CA VAL A 96 8.96 -23.82 -26.59
C VAL A 96 8.45 -25.25 -26.53
N ALA A 97 9.28 -26.19 -26.99
CA ALA A 97 8.86 -27.57 -27.25
C ALA A 97 8.35 -28.33 -26.02
N ASP A 98 8.83 -27.97 -24.82
CA ASP A 98 8.51 -28.61 -23.54
C ASP A 98 7.58 -27.79 -22.64
N ALA A 99 6.94 -26.73 -23.17
CA ALA A 99 6.13 -25.77 -22.41
C ALA A 99 5.10 -26.38 -21.44
N ALA A 100 4.44 -27.48 -21.85
CA ALA A 100 3.42 -28.16 -21.03
C ALA A 100 3.99 -28.94 -19.82
N SER A 101 5.31 -29.19 -19.80
CA SER A 101 5.99 -29.92 -18.73
C SER A 101 6.79 -29.01 -17.79
N LEU A 102 6.80 -27.70 -18.03
CA LEU A 102 7.51 -26.71 -17.23
C LEU A 102 6.67 -26.27 -16.01
N PRO A 103 7.32 -25.94 -14.87
CA PRO A 103 6.63 -25.55 -13.64
C PRO A 103 5.81 -24.26 -13.80
N TYR A 104 4.77 -24.12 -12.99
CA TYR A 104 3.91 -22.93 -13.01
C TYR A 104 4.72 -21.64 -12.79
N GLY A 105 4.56 -20.66 -13.68
CA GLY A 105 5.27 -19.36 -13.63
C GLY A 105 6.61 -19.30 -14.37
N TRP A 106 6.97 -20.32 -15.17
CA TRP A 106 8.19 -20.29 -15.98
C TRP A 106 8.19 -19.14 -16.99
N SER A 107 9.38 -18.60 -17.27
CA SER A 107 9.58 -17.64 -18.35
C SER A 107 10.96 -17.79 -18.99
N ARG A 108 11.04 -17.61 -20.32
CA ARG A 108 12.29 -17.68 -21.09
C ARG A 108 12.37 -16.49 -22.04
N TYR A 109 13.45 -15.72 -21.98
CA TYR A 109 13.69 -14.63 -22.91
C TYR A 109 14.62 -15.09 -24.04
N SER A 110 14.27 -14.78 -25.29
CA SER A 110 15.13 -15.06 -26.44
C SER A 110 14.98 -13.99 -27.51
N HIS A 111 16.11 -13.65 -28.11
CA HIS A 111 16.20 -12.90 -29.36
C HIS A 111 16.40 -13.89 -30.50
N PHE A 112 15.63 -13.81 -31.58
CA PHE A 112 15.72 -14.79 -32.66
C PHE A 112 15.31 -14.22 -34.02
N SER A 113 15.85 -14.81 -35.07
CA SER A 113 15.46 -14.52 -36.45
C SER A 113 15.03 -15.78 -37.19
N LEU A 114 14.02 -15.62 -38.04
CA LEU A 114 13.42 -16.68 -38.84
C LEU A 114 13.52 -16.29 -40.32
N ALA A 115 13.89 -17.24 -41.17
CA ALA A 115 14.12 -16.99 -42.59
C ALA A 115 13.57 -18.11 -43.48
N VAL A 116 13.03 -17.72 -44.64
CA VAL A 116 12.83 -18.61 -45.79
C VAL A 116 13.96 -18.37 -46.77
N VAL A 117 14.78 -19.39 -46.99
CA VAL A 117 16.01 -19.29 -47.78
C VAL A 117 15.67 -19.44 -49.25
N ASN A 118 16.14 -18.49 -50.06
CA ASN A 118 16.07 -18.59 -51.50
C ASN A 118 17.18 -19.52 -52.00
N GLN A 119 16.81 -20.62 -52.63
CA GLN A 119 17.71 -21.70 -53.02
C GLN A 119 18.44 -21.42 -54.35
N MET A 120 18.00 -20.41 -55.11
CA MET A 120 18.65 -19.99 -56.37
C MET A 120 19.60 -18.79 -56.16
N ASN A 121 19.26 -17.86 -55.25
CA ASN A 121 20.11 -16.73 -54.89
C ASN A 121 19.96 -16.38 -53.40
N SER A 122 20.97 -16.71 -52.59
CA SER A 122 20.94 -16.53 -51.14
C SER A 122 20.68 -15.09 -50.68
N LYS A 123 21.05 -14.07 -51.48
CA LYS A 123 20.80 -12.65 -51.17
C LYS A 123 19.32 -12.26 -51.21
N ASN A 124 18.47 -13.07 -51.86
CA ASN A 124 17.04 -12.86 -51.95
C ASN A 124 16.27 -13.62 -50.86
N SER A 125 16.94 -14.17 -49.85
CA SER A 125 16.26 -14.85 -48.73
C SER A 125 15.48 -13.84 -47.89
N ILE A 126 14.25 -14.20 -47.50
CA ILE A 126 13.44 -13.33 -46.63
C ILE A 126 13.71 -13.72 -45.19
N ARG A 127 14.20 -12.78 -44.39
CA ARG A 127 14.48 -12.93 -42.96
C ARG A 127 13.71 -11.88 -42.17
N LYS A 128 13.14 -12.28 -41.03
CA LYS A 128 12.55 -11.38 -40.03
C LYS A 128 13.10 -11.71 -38.65
N GLU A 129 13.31 -10.69 -37.84
CA GLU A 129 13.94 -10.78 -36.53
C GLU A 129 13.03 -10.19 -35.45
N THR A 130 13.05 -10.77 -34.25
CA THR A 130 12.23 -10.35 -33.12
C THR A 130 12.82 -10.85 -31.81
N GLN A 131 12.33 -10.32 -30.69
CA GLN A 131 12.67 -10.76 -29.35
C GLN A 131 11.37 -10.97 -28.56
N HIS A 132 11.34 -11.98 -27.70
CA HIS A 132 10.15 -12.29 -26.93
C HIS A 132 10.46 -13.00 -25.60
N GLN A 133 9.55 -12.81 -24.65
CA GLN A 133 9.57 -13.47 -23.34
C GLN A 133 8.48 -14.55 -23.28
N PHE A 134 8.87 -15.77 -23.62
CA PHE A 134 8.01 -16.95 -23.65
C PHE A 134 7.56 -17.32 -22.24
N ASN A 135 6.31 -17.77 -22.12
CA ASN A 135 5.69 -18.19 -20.85
C ASN A 135 4.55 -19.21 -21.10
N ALA A 136 3.88 -19.65 -20.04
CA ALA A 136 2.80 -20.65 -20.14
C ALA A 136 1.58 -20.21 -20.98
N ARG A 137 1.33 -18.90 -21.13
CA ARG A 137 0.24 -18.36 -21.97
C ARG A 137 0.69 -18.08 -23.40
N GLU A 138 1.96 -17.70 -23.56
CA GLU A 138 2.59 -17.33 -24.84
C GLU A 138 3.82 -18.23 -25.05
N SER A 139 3.56 -19.51 -25.36
CA SER A 139 4.62 -20.50 -25.55
C SER A 139 5.26 -20.46 -26.93
N ASP A 140 4.59 -19.82 -27.89
CA ASP A 140 5.04 -19.58 -29.26
C ASP A 140 4.95 -18.10 -29.65
N TRP A 141 5.93 -17.64 -30.46
CA TRP A 141 5.98 -16.26 -30.94
C TRP A 141 6.64 -16.17 -32.31
N GLY A 142 6.18 -15.23 -33.15
CA GLY A 142 6.66 -15.09 -34.52
C GLY A 142 5.72 -14.27 -35.41
N PHE A 143 5.60 -14.66 -36.67
CA PHE A 143 5.00 -13.83 -37.71
C PHE A 143 3.84 -14.54 -38.40
N THR A 144 2.62 -14.05 -38.17
CA THR A 144 1.40 -14.54 -38.84
C THR A 144 1.44 -14.29 -40.34
N SER A 145 1.97 -13.15 -40.79
CA SER A 145 2.19 -12.83 -42.21
C SER A 145 3.69 -12.81 -42.53
N PHE A 146 4.32 -13.99 -42.63
CA PHE A 146 5.76 -14.08 -42.88
C PHE A 146 6.10 -13.80 -44.36
N MET A 147 5.54 -14.57 -45.29
CA MET A 147 5.75 -14.46 -46.74
C MET A 147 4.44 -14.75 -47.50
N ASN A 148 4.14 -14.01 -48.56
CA ASN A 148 2.93 -14.23 -49.34
C ASN A 148 2.99 -15.57 -50.07
N LEU A 149 1.91 -16.36 -50.02
CA LEU A 149 1.89 -17.69 -50.62
C LEU A 149 2.05 -17.65 -52.15
N SER A 150 1.50 -16.63 -52.83
CA SER A 150 1.64 -16.49 -54.28
C SER A 150 3.11 -16.30 -54.71
N GLU A 151 3.90 -15.59 -53.90
CA GLU A 151 5.33 -15.39 -54.11
C GLU A 151 6.16 -16.63 -53.77
N LEU A 152 5.73 -17.38 -52.75
CA LEU A 152 6.38 -18.61 -52.32
C LEU A 152 6.23 -19.73 -53.37
N TYR A 153 5.05 -19.84 -53.97
CA TYR A 153 4.75 -20.87 -54.98
C TYR A 153 5.23 -20.50 -56.40
N ASP A 154 5.72 -19.29 -56.63
CA ASP A 154 6.27 -18.88 -57.92
C ASP A 154 7.61 -19.59 -58.20
N PRO A 155 7.68 -20.50 -59.20
CA PRO A 155 8.89 -21.25 -59.50
C PRO A 155 10.06 -20.36 -59.95
N THR A 156 9.77 -19.16 -60.48
CA THR A 156 10.79 -18.22 -60.95
C THR A 156 11.51 -17.50 -59.80
N ARG A 157 10.93 -17.51 -58.59
CA ARG A 157 11.47 -16.81 -57.42
C ARG A 157 12.43 -17.64 -56.59
N GLY A 158 12.42 -18.97 -56.68
CA GLY A 158 13.48 -19.83 -56.12
C GLY A 158 13.38 -20.16 -54.63
N TYR A 159 12.26 -19.90 -53.98
CA TYR A 159 12.02 -20.28 -52.58
C TYR A 159 11.62 -21.75 -52.44
N LEU A 160 10.91 -22.29 -53.44
CA LEU A 160 10.50 -23.68 -53.53
C LEU A 160 11.19 -24.37 -54.72
N VAL A 161 12.23 -25.16 -54.46
CA VAL A 161 12.99 -25.91 -55.47
C VAL A 161 12.79 -27.40 -55.24
N ASN A 162 12.46 -28.16 -56.30
CA ASN A 162 12.11 -29.59 -56.20
C ASN A 162 11.05 -29.88 -55.12
N ASP A 163 10.03 -29.02 -55.03
CA ASP A 163 8.94 -29.11 -54.04
C ASP A 163 9.45 -29.13 -52.58
N THR A 164 10.63 -28.55 -52.32
CA THR A 164 11.27 -28.49 -51.01
C THR A 164 11.41 -27.04 -50.56
N LEU A 165 10.91 -26.73 -49.37
CA LEU A 165 11.06 -25.43 -48.71
C LEU A 165 12.20 -25.48 -47.69
N LEU A 166 13.08 -24.46 -47.72
CA LEU A 166 14.19 -24.33 -46.79
C LEU A 166 13.92 -23.20 -45.79
N ILE A 167 13.82 -23.57 -44.51
CA ILE A 167 13.58 -22.64 -43.41
C ILE A 167 14.81 -22.61 -42.50
N GLN A 168 15.16 -21.44 -42.02
CA GLN A 168 16.30 -21.25 -41.14
C GLN A 168 15.89 -20.41 -39.92
N ALA A 169 16.38 -20.79 -38.75
CA ALA A 169 16.18 -20.05 -37.51
C ALA A 169 17.54 -19.81 -36.84
N GLU A 170 17.79 -18.58 -36.43
CA GLU A 170 18.92 -18.22 -35.57
C GLU A 170 18.34 -17.79 -34.25
N VAL A 171 18.70 -18.48 -33.17
CA VAL A 171 18.15 -18.25 -31.84
C VAL A 171 19.29 -17.90 -30.90
N ASP A 172 19.12 -16.78 -30.21
CA ASP A 172 20.01 -16.25 -29.19
C ASP A 172 19.28 -16.28 -27.85
N VAL A 173 19.88 -16.97 -26.88
CA VAL A 173 19.38 -17.03 -25.50
C VAL A 173 20.41 -16.34 -24.62
N PRO A 174 20.18 -15.09 -24.20
CA PRO A 174 21.00 -14.46 -23.17
C PRO A 174 20.98 -15.34 -21.92
N LYS A 175 22.12 -15.52 -21.23
CA LYS A 175 22.14 -16.16 -19.91
C LYS A 175 21.21 -15.36 -18.97
N VAL A 176 19.97 -15.81 -18.83
CA VAL A 176 19.08 -15.32 -17.80
C VAL A 176 19.66 -15.85 -16.50
N ILE A 177 20.25 -14.95 -15.71
CA ILE A 177 20.57 -15.20 -14.32
C ILE A 177 19.29 -15.74 -13.67
N ASP A 178 19.31 -17.01 -13.28
CA ASP A 178 18.19 -17.68 -12.64
C ASP A 178 17.79 -16.89 -11.38
N TYR A 179 16.64 -16.20 -11.45
CA TYR A 179 16.20 -15.18 -10.50
C TYR A 179 16.07 -15.71 -9.06
N LEU A 180 15.95 -17.03 -8.90
CA LEU A 180 15.79 -17.69 -7.61
C LEU A 180 17.12 -18.14 -6.97
N SER A 181 18.21 -18.23 -7.74
CA SER A 181 19.50 -18.74 -7.26
C SER A 181 20.64 -17.71 -7.26
N TYR A 182 20.38 -16.48 -7.71
CA TYR A 182 21.38 -15.39 -7.71
C TYR A 182 21.75 -14.93 -6.29
N ASP A 183 23.01 -15.15 -5.93
CA ASP A 183 23.59 -14.74 -4.65
C ASP A 183 24.39 -13.44 -4.84
N SER A 184 23.76 -12.30 -4.53
CA SER A 184 24.37 -10.97 -4.64
C SER A 184 25.73 -10.88 -3.95
N LYS A 185 25.90 -11.54 -2.79
CA LYS A 185 27.15 -11.47 -2.01
C LYS A 185 28.29 -12.17 -2.75
N LYS A 186 28.03 -13.36 -3.30
CA LYS A 186 29.05 -14.13 -4.04
C LYS A 186 29.45 -13.45 -5.34
N GLU A 187 28.48 -12.91 -6.07
CA GLU A 187 28.71 -12.33 -7.41
C GLU A 187 29.33 -10.93 -7.35
N THR A 188 28.97 -10.13 -6.34
CA THR A 188 29.35 -8.71 -6.27
C THR A 188 30.18 -8.32 -5.05
N GLY A 189 30.18 -9.13 -3.99
CA GLY A 189 30.75 -8.77 -2.68
C GLY A 189 29.80 -7.99 -1.76
N PHE A 190 28.64 -7.55 -2.28
CA PHE A 190 27.68 -6.70 -1.59
C PHE A 190 26.31 -7.38 -1.40
N VAL A 191 25.52 -6.90 -0.45
CA VAL A 191 24.15 -7.38 -0.19
C VAL A 191 23.12 -6.26 -0.33
N GLY A 192 21.92 -6.65 -0.77
CA GLY A 192 20.78 -5.75 -0.89
C GLY A 192 20.00 -5.56 0.42
N LEU A 193 19.01 -4.67 0.36
CA LEU A 193 18.06 -4.37 1.42
C LEU A 193 16.68 -4.92 1.06
N LYS A 194 15.99 -5.54 2.03
CA LYS A 194 14.63 -6.04 1.82
C LYS A 194 13.65 -4.89 1.65
N ASN A 195 12.88 -4.95 0.57
CA ASN A 195 11.76 -4.03 0.36
C ASN A 195 10.58 -4.45 1.26
N GLN A 196 10.04 -3.51 2.03
CA GLN A 196 8.89 -3.76 2.92
C GLN A 196 7.55 -3.48 2.24
N GLY A 197 7.54 -3.14 0.96
CA GLY A 197 6.36 -2.79 0.17
C GLY A 197 6.67 -1.63 -0.77
N ALA A 198 6.83 -0.43 -0.20
CA ALA A 198 7.13 0.79 -0.94
C ALA A 198 8.41 1.50 -0.48
N THR A 199 9.34 0.79 0.17
CA THR A 199 10.51 1.39 0.83
C THR A 199 11.75 1.54 -0.08
N CYS A 200 11.59 1.45 -1.39
CA CYS A 200 12.71 1.44 -2.34
C CYS A 200 13.48 2.78 -2.36
N TYR A 201 12.81 3.91 -2.12
CA TYR A 201 13.44 5.23 -1.97
C TYR A 201 14.43 5.25 -0.80
N MET A 202 14.01 4.70 0.35
CA MET A 202 14.83 4.58 1.55
C MET A 202 15.99 3.61 1.33
N ASN A 203 15.74 2.47 0.70
CA ASN A 203 16.80 1.49 0.41
C ASN A 203 17.90 2.09 -0.48
N SER A 204 17.51 2.81 -1.53
CA SER A 204 18.44 3.48 -2.46
C SER A 204 19.30 4.54 -1.78
N LEU A 205 18.67 5.34 -0.90
CA LEU A 205 19.37 6.34 -0.10
C LEU A 205 20.34 5.72 0.91
N LEU A 206 19.88 4.71 1.66
CA LEU A 206 20.69 4.03 2.67
C LEU A 206 21.91 3.34 2.06
N GLN A 207 21.76 2.71 0.89
CA GLN A 207 22.89 2.14 0.16
C GLN A 207 23.86 3.23 -0.29
N THR A 208 23.36 4.38 -0.75
CA THR A 208 24.21 5.50 -1.15
C THR A 208 25.01 6.05 0.04
N LEU A 209 24.37 6.29 1.19
CA LEU A 209 25.04 6.78 2.39
C LEU A 209 26.01 5.75 2.98
N TYR A 210 25.64 4.46 2.97
CA TYR A 210 26.48 3.37 3.47
C TYR A 210 27.80 3.24 2.70
N HIS A 211 27.76 3.47 1.37
CA HIS A 211 28.94 3.42 0.51
C HIS A 211 29.78 4.71 0.53
N ILE A 212 29.52 5.61 1.48
CA ILE A 212 30.42 6.69 1.90
C ILE A 212 31.12 6.23 3.18
N PRO A 213 32.34 5.65 3.12
CA PRO A 213 32.97 4.99 4.26
C PRO A 213 33.18 5.91 5.47
N TYR A 214 33.54 7.17 5.24
CA TYR A 214 33.68 8.16 6.33
C TYR A 214 32.37 8.40 7.08
N PHE A 215 31.24 8.51 6.37
CA PHE A 215 29.91 8.62 6.98
C PHE A 215 29.58 7.36 7.80
N ARG A 216 29.80 6.17 7.23
CA ARG A 216 29.60 4.89 7.92
C ARG A 216 30.44 4.79 9.21
N LYS A 217 31.69 5.24 9.16
CA LYS A 217 32.59 5.26 10.32
C LYS A 217 32.07 6.20 11.42
N ALA A 218 31.60 7.39 11.05
CA ALA A 218 30.98 8.31 12.01
C ALA A 218 29.74 7.71 12.68
N VAL A 219 28.90 6.99 11.91
CA VAL A 219 27.74 6.29 12.44
C VAL A 219 28.12 5.24 13.49
N TYR A 220 29.20 4.46 13.26
CA TYR A 220 29.69 3.48 14.24
C TYR A 220 30.24 4.09 15.53
N HIS A 221 30.71 5.34 15.49
CA HIS A 221 31.23 6.05 16.66
C HIS A 221 30.18 6.88 17.41
N MET A 222 28.93 6.92 16.93
CA MET A 222 27.85 7.54 17.69
C MET A 222 27.62 6.80 19.02
N PRO A 223 27.47 7.51 20.15
CA PRO A 223 27.23 6.89 21.44
C PRO A 223 25.84 6.26 21.48
N THR A 224 25.80 4.95 21.70
CA THR A 224 24.57 4.20 21.97
C THR A 224 24.76 3.42 23.27
N THR A 225 23.71 3.32 24.07
CA THR A 225 23.75 2.64 25.38
C THR A 225 23.15 1.24 25.28
N GLU A 226 23.48 0.36 26.22
CA GLU A 226 22.86 -0.98 26.30
C GLU A 226 21.36 -0.93 26.60
N ILE A 227 20.86 0.21 27.11
CA ILE A 227 19.45 0.44 27.45
C ILE A 227 18.63 0.81 26.20
N ASP A 228 19.28 1.33 25.16
CA ASP A 228 18.59 1.74 23.94
C ASP A 228 17.98 0.55 23.22
N ALA A 229 16.66 0.63 22.97
CA ALA A 229 15.96 -0.29 22.11
C ALA A 229 16.19 0.11 20.64
N PRO A 230 16.55 -0.82 19.72
CA PRO A 230 16.79 -0.48 18.31
C PRO A 230 15.54 0.08 17.63
N THR A 231 14.36 -0.31 18.09
CA THR A 231 13.07 0.20 17.60
C THR A 231 12.73 1.61 18.09
N ALA A 232 13.52 2.19 18.99
CA ALA A 232 13.31 3.53 19.56
C ALA A 232 14.53 4.44 19.39
N SER A 233 15.60 3.98 18.72
CA SER A 233 16.85 4.73 18.56
C SER A 233 17.36 4.62 17.13
N ILE A 234 17.30 5.74 16.40
CA ILE A 234 17.77 5.85 15.00
C ILE A 234 19.27 5.53 14.88
N PRO A 235 20.18 6.10 15.71
CA PRO A 235 21.59 5.77 15.66
C PRO A 235 21.85 4.27 15.81
N LEU A 236 21.19 3.63 16.78
CA LEU A 236 21.37 2.20 17.04
C LEU A 236 20.79 1.33 15.90
N ALA A 237 19.63 1.68 15.36
CA ALA A 237 19.04 0.98 14.22
C ALA A 237 19.94 1.08 12.97
N LEU A 238 20.52 2.26 12.71
CA LEU A 238 21.47 2.46 11.60
C LEU A 238 22.79 1.70 11.83
N GLN A 239 23.34 1.74 13.04
CA GLN A 239 24.54 0.95 13.39
C GLN A 239 24.30 -0.55 13.15
N GLY A 240 23.17 -1.08 13.63
CA GLY A 240 22.78 -2.47 13.41
C GLY A 240 22.59 -2.79 11.93
N LEU A 241 21.98 -1.89 11.17
CA LEU A 241 21.79 -2.04 9.73
C LEU A 241 23.11 -2.06 8.97
N PHE A 242 24.00 -1.10 9.22
CA PHE A 242 25.31 -0.97 8.55
C PHE A 242 26.22 -2.15 8.89
N TYR A 243 26.20 -2.61 10.15
CA TYR A 243 26.92 -3.81 10.55
C TYR A 243 26.43 -5.04 9.78
N LYS A 244 25.10 -5.22 9.69
CA LYS A 244 24.49 -6.32 8.94
C LYS A 244 24.84 -6.22 7.44
N LEU A 245 24.84 -5.03 6.83
CA LEU A 245 25.26 -4.82 5.43
C LEU A 245 26.73 -5.18 5.19
N GLN A 246 27.60 -4.94 6.18
CA GLN A 246 29.03 -5.19 6.07
C GLN A 246 29.38 -6.68 6.22
N TYR A 247 28.73 -7.38 7.15
CA TYR A 247 29.15 -8.72 7.57
C TYR A 247 28.18 -9.85 7.23
N ASN A 248 26.90 -9.58 6.92
CA ASN A 248 25.99 -10.65 6.54
C ASN A 248 26.20 -11.09 5.09
N ASP A 249 25.95 -12.37 4.85
CA ASP A 249 25.96 -12.96 3.51
C ASP A 249 24.59 -12.92 2.83
N THR A 250 23.56 -12.39 3.51
CA THR A 250 22.19 -12.35 2.99
C THR A 250 21.59 -10.96 3.10
N ARG A 251 20.63 -10.68 2.22
CA ARG A 251 19.81 -9.45 2.19
C ARG A 251 19.30 -9.04 3.58
N VAL A 252 19.46 -7.76 3.89
CA VAL A 252 19.24 -7.19 5.23
C VAL A 252 17.87 -6.51 5.31
N GLY A 253 17.13 -6.72 6.39
CA GLY A 253 15.84 -6.06 6.60
C GLY A 253 15.96 -4.71 7.28
N THR A 254 15.14 -3.74 6.89
CA THR A 254 15.12 -2.36 7.42
C THR A 254 14.02 -2.12 8.48
N LYS A 255 13.38 -3.18 8.99
CA LYS A 255 12.22 -3.10 9.91
C LYS A 255 12.51 -2.38 11.23
N GLU A 256 13.70 -2.58 11.79
CA GLU A 256 14.11 -1.91 13.04
C GLU A 256 14.25 -0.40 12.82
N LEU A 257 14.78 0.00 11.66
CA LEU A 257 14.96 1.39 11.29
C LEU A 257 13.63 2.11 11.05
N THR A 258 12.71 1.51 10.27
CA THR A 258 11.39 2.12 10.05
C THR A 258 10.60 2.28 11.36
N LYS A 259 10.66 1.27 12.25
CA LYS A 259 10.09 1.38 13.59
C LYS A 259 10.75 2.48 14.42
N SER A 260 12.07 2.64 14.32
CA SER A 260 12.79 3.73 14.99
C SER A 260 12.36 5.11 14.50
N PHE A 261 11.80 5.23 13.30
CA PHE A 261 11.19 6.48 12.81
C PHE A 261 9.77 6.72 13.34
N GLY A 262 9.23 5.80 14.14
CA GLY A 262 7.84 5.79 14.58
C GLY A 262 6.86 5.44 13.47
N TRP A 263 7.33 4.82 12.38
CA TRP A 263 6.47 4.39 11.28
C TRP A 263 5.79 3.07 11.60
N ASP A 264 4.50 2.99 11.29
CA ASP A 264 3.75 1.74 11.35
C ASP A 264 3.84 0.95 10.03
N THR A 265 3.12 -0.16 9.94
CA THR A 265 3.09 -0.97 8.72
C THR A 265 2.46 -0.25 7.54
N ASN A 266 1.50 0.65 7.75
CA ASN A 266 0.84 1.41 6.69
C ASN A 266 1.77 2.49 6.13
N ASP A 267 2.51 3.17 7.01
CA ASP A 267 3.52 4.17 6.63
C ASP A 267 4.61 3.53 5.74
N SER A 268 4.93 2.26 5.96
CA SER A 268 5.91 1.50 5.15
C SER A 268 5.43 1.21 3.71
N PHE A 269 4.14 1.40 3.41
CA PHE A 269 3.57 1.34 2.06
C PHE A 269 3.39 2.73 1.42
N MET A 270 3.70 3.82 2.14
CA MET A 270 3.68 5.16 1.57
C MET A 270 4.96 5.43 0.77
N GLN A 271 4.78 5.96 -0.44
CA GLN A 271 5.90 6.46 -1.25
C GLN A 271 6.25 7.87 -0.79
N HIS A 272 7.55 8.13 -0.63
CA HIS A 272 8.05 9.44 -0.25
C HIS A 272 9.18 9.87 -1.17
N ASP A 273 9.45 11.18 -1.15
CA ASP A 273 10.58 11.75 -1.86
C ASP A 273 11.91 11.41 -1.16
N VAL A 274 12.90 10.98 -1.95
CA VAL A 274 14.24 10.63 -1.44
C VAL A 274 14.94 11.82 -0.79
N GLN A 275 14.78 13.02 -1.34
CA GLN A 275 15.42 14.23 -0.82
C GLN A 275 14.81 14.65 0.52
N GLU A 276 13.48 14.55 0.66
CA GLU A 276 12.81 14.78 1.95
C GLU A 276 13.34 13.82 3.02
N LEU A 277 13.41 12.52 2.71
CA LEU A 277 13.97 11.52 3.63
C LEU A 277 15.42 11.84 4.02
N ASN A 278 16.25 12.19 3.05
CA ASN A 278 17.66 12.48 3.27
C ASN A 278 17.86 13.69 4.19
N ARG A 279 17.05 14.74 4.02
CA ARG A 279 17.11 15.93 4.86
C ARG A 279 16.65 15.65 6.29
N VAL A 280 15.51 14.99 6.45
CA VAL A 280 14.99 14.63 7.79
C VAL A 280 15.93 13.67 8.50
N LEU A 281 16.51 12.69 7.79
CA LEU A 281 17.48 11.76 8.36
C LEU A 281 18.77 12.48 8.79
N SER A 282 19.29 13.38 7.97
CA SER A 282 20.51 14.14 8.26
C SER A 282 20.32 15.05 9.47
N GLU A 283 19.20 15.77 9.56
CA GLU A 283 18.86 16.63 10.70
C GLU A 283 18.78 15.83 12.01
N LYS A 284 18.07 14.69 11.98
CA LYS A 284 17.95 13.81 13.16
C LYS A 284 19.28 13.20 13.59
N LEU A 285 20.15 12.86 12.64
CA LEU A 285 21.49 12.36 12.94
C LEU A 285 22.39 13.45 13.51
N GLU A 286 22.36 14.64 12.93
CA GLU A 286 23.12 15.79 13.40
C GLU A 286 22.76 16.14 14.85
N ASP A 287 21.47 16.18 15.19
CA ASP A 287 21.00 16.41 16.55
C ASP A 287 21.49 15.35 17.55
N LYS A 288 21.60 14.09 17.13
CA LYS A 288 22.14 13.00 17.97
C LYS A 288 23.67 13.01 18.05
N MET A 289 24.35 13.62 17.10
CA MET A 289 25.81 13.76 17.10
C MET A 289 26.30 14.98 17.91
N LYS A 290 25.45 15.96 18.19
CA LYS A 290 25.78 17.13 19.03
C LYS A 290 26.24 16.72 20.43
N GLY A 291 27.35 17.26 20.90
CA GLY A 291 27.93 16.94 22.20
C GLY A 291 28.66 15.58 22.25
N THR A 292 28.95 14.98 21.09
CA THR A 292 29.65 13.68 20.98
C THR A 292 30.98 13.83 20.24
N VAL A 293 31.80 12.78 20.23
CA VAL A 293 33.09 12.76 19.51
C VAL A 293 32.97 12.89 17.98
N VAL A 294 31.77 12.67 17.43
CA VAL A 294 31.48 12.78 15.99
C VAL A 294 30.66 14.02 15.63
N GLU A 295 30.61 15.00 16.53
CA GLU A 295 29.92 16.28 16.29
C GLU A 295 30.42 16.97 15.01
N GLY A 296 29.46 17.54 14.26
CA GLY A 296 29.73 18.26 13.02
C GLY A 296 30.15 17.38 11.83
N THR A 297 30.09 16.05 11.93
CA THR A 297 30.45 15.17 10.79
C THR A 297 29.54 15.38 9.58
N ILE A 298 28.23 15.52 9.79
CA ILE A 298 27.24 15.76 8.72
C ILE A 298 27.54 17.09 8.01
N GLN A 299 27.78 18.14 8.78
CA GLN A 299 28.18 19.47 8.30
C GLN A 299 29.47 19.38 7.47
N LYS A 300 30.53 18.77 8.01
CA LYS A 300 31.82 18.61 7.32
C LYS A 300 31.74 17.86 5.99
N LEU A 301 30.80 16.92 5.85
CA LEU A 301 30.65 16.11 4.64
C LEU A 301 29.79 16.77 3.56
N PHE A 302 28.65 17.34 3.98
CA PHE A 302 27.56 17.70 3.07
C PHE A 302 27.23 19.19 3.07
N GLU A 303 27.69 19.98 4.04
CA GLU A 303 27.44 21.41 4.09
C GLU A 303 28.35 22.17 3.11
N GLY A 304 27.74 22.99 2.28
CA GLY A 304 28.39 24.05 1.53
C GLY A 304 27.68 25.38 1.76
N HIS A 305 28.23 26.46 1.22
CA HIS A 305 27.71 27.80 1.46
C HIS A 305 27.54 28.59 0.17
N GLN A 306 26.43 29.32 0.13
CA GLN A 306 26.08 30.22 -0.96
C GLN A 306 25.84 31.64 -0.45
N MET A 307 26.07 32.61 -1.32
CA MET A 307 25.84 34.02 -1.07
C MET A 307 24.78 34.54 -2.04
N ASN A 308 23.61 34.87 -1.48
CA ASN A 308 22.57 35.60 -2.18
C ASN A 308 22.91 37.09 -2.10
N TYR A 309 23.01 37.76 -3.25
CA TYR A 309 23.25 39.19 -3.30
C TYR A 309 22.11 39.92 -4.01
N ILE A 310 21.81 41.12 -3.53
CA ILE A 310 20.89 42.05 -4.16
C ILE A 310 21.64 43.38 -4.29
N ALA A 311 21.83 43.85 -5.52
CA ALA A 311 22.48 45.12 -5.81
C ALA A 311 21.50 46.04 -6.54
N CYS A 312 21.18 47.19 -5.94
CA CYS A 312 20.34 48.19 -6.58
C CYS A 312 21.05 48.79 -7.80
N ILE A 313 20.28 49.14 -8.83
CA ILE A 313 20.81 49.67 -10.09
C ILE A 313 20.99 51.19 -10.00
N ASN A 314 20.01 51.87 -9.40
CA ASN A 314 19.92 53.34 -9.39
C ASN A 314 20.46 53.98 -8.11
N VAL A 315 20.77 53.18 -7.09
CA VAL A 315 21.31 53.63 -5.79
C VAL A 315 22.45 52.72 -5.36
N ASP A 316 23.43 53.28 -4.65
CA ASP A 316 24.59 52.55 -4.12
C ASP A 316 24.20 51.79 -2.85
N TYR A 317 23.37 50.75 -3.03
CA TYR A 317 22.92 49.86 -1.97
C TYR A 317 23.12 48.40 -2.41
N LYS A 318 23.82 47.62 -1.58
CA LYS A 318 24.05 46.19 -1.78
C LYS A 318 23.75 45.43 -0.50
N SER A 319 22.87 44.44 -0.59
CA SER A 319 22.59 43.48 0.47
C SER A 319 23.18 42.13 0.09
N THR A 320 23.84 41.46 1.04
CA THR A 320 24.40 40.12 0.86
C THR A 320 24.02 39.25 2.04
N ARG A 321 23.48 38.06 1.76
CA ARG A 321 23.11 37.05 2.76
C ARG A 321 23.83 35.75 2.45
N LYS A 322 24.55 35.22 3.45
CA LYS A 322 25.13 33.88 3.38
C LYS A 322 24.11 32.85 3.89
N GLU A 323 23.97 31.75 3.17
CA GLU A 323 23.09 30.62 3.50
C GLU A 323 23.87 29.33 3.30
N SER A 324 23.67 28.35 4.19
CA SER A 324 24.22 27.01 4.02
C SER A 324 23.24 26.11 3.28
N PHE A 325 23.79 25.09 2.60
CA PHE A 325 23.03 24.07 1.90
C PHE A 325 23.64 22.69 2.13
N TYR A 326 22.78 21.66 2.16
CA TYR A 326 23.17 20.24 2.24
C TYR A 326 22.99 19.51 0.89
N ASP A 327 22.08 20.02 0.07
CA ASP A 327 21.82 19.57 -1.30
C ASP A 327 21.59 20.79 -2.21
N LEU A 328 21.81 20.60 -3.52
CA LEU A 328 21.49 21.61 -4.52
C LEU A 328 20.39 21.10 -5.45
N GLN A 329 19.35 21.91 -5.61
CA GLN A 329 18.21 21.59 -6.45
C GLN A 329 18.39 22.17 -7.86
N LEU A 330 18.72 21.32 -8.82
CA LEU A 330 19.00 21.70 -10.19
C LEU A 330 17.74 21.60 -11.06
N VAL A 331 17.45 22.67 -11.79
CA VAL A 331 16.33 22.71 -12.74
C VAL A 331 16.67 21.83 -13.95
N VAL A 332 15.82 20.86 -14.26
CA VAL A 332 15.99 19.96 -15.41
C VAL A 332 15.29 20.51 -16.66
N LYS A 333 14.05 20.99 -16.50
CA LYS A 333 13.24 21.48 -17.62
C LYS A 333 13.94 22.62 -18.37
N GLY A 334 14.13 22.43 -19.68
CA GLY A 334 14.83 23.38 -20.55
C GLY A 334 16.35 23.43 -20.36
N CYS A 335 16.94 22.55 -19.54
CA CYS A 335 18.39 22.43 -19.37
C CYS A 335 18.88 21.13 -20.01
N LYS A 336 19.90 21.19 -20.87
CA LYS A 336 20.45 20.02 -21.56
C LYS A 336 21.36 19.14 -20.69
N ASP A 337 22.05 19.76 -19.74
CA ASP A 337 23.07 19.13 -18.91
C ASP A 337 23.20 19.82 -17.54
N VAL A 338 23.99 19.22 -16.64
CA VAL A 338 24.30 19.75 -15.30
C VAL A 338 24.86 21.17 -15.34
N TYR A 339 25.70 21.48 -16.32
CA TYR A 339 26.33 22.80 -16.41
C TYR A 339 25.33 23.89 -16.80
N ALA A 340 24.39 23.61 -17.70
CA ALA A 340 23.30 24.50 -18.04
C ALA A 340 22.41 24.78 -16.83
N SER A 341 22.18 23.79 -15.96
CA SER A 341 21.46 24.02 -14.70
C SER A 341 22.24 24.90 -13.73
N PHE A 342 23.55 24.73 -13.60
CA PHE A 342 24.39 25.62 -12.77
C PHE A 342 24.45 27.04 -13.34
N ASP A 343 24.52 27.20 -14.66
CA ASP A 343 24.46 28.51 -15.33
C ASP A 343 23.15 29.22 -15.02
N LYS A 344 22.03 28.48 -15.09
CA LYS A 344 20.70 28.98 -14.71
C LYS A 344 20.58 29.24 -13.21
N TYR A 345 21.29 28.49 -12.36
CA TYR A 345 21.29 28.68 -10.92
C TYR A 345 21.93 30.00 -10.49
N VAL A 346 23.02 30.40 -11.17
CA VAL A 346 23.71 31.68 -10.91
C VAL A 346 23.23 32.82 -11.81
N GLU A 347 22.20 32.59 -12.62
CA GLU A 347 21.64 33.60 -13.52
C GLU A 347 21.10 34.79 -12.71
N VAL A 348 21.44 36.01 -13.16
CA VAL A 348 21.05 37.23 -12.46
C VAL A 348 19.62 37.61 -12.81
N GLU A 349 18.75 37.52 -11.81
CA GLU A 349 17.36 37.95 -11.88
C GLU A 349 17.26 39.48 -11.76
N ARG A 350 16.46 40.11 -12.62
CA ARG A 350 16.17 41.54 -12.56
C ARG A 350 14.86 41.78 -11.84
N LEU A 351 14.93 42.52 -10.74
CA LEU A 351 13.80 42.95 -9.93
C LEU A 351 13.34 44.32 -10.43
N GLU A 352 12.40 44.31 -11.38
CA GLU A 352 11.85 45.48 -12.06
C GLU A 352 10.30 45.47 -11.99
N GLY A 353 9.63 46.59 -12.27
CA GLY A 353 8.16 46.67 -12.26
C GLY A 353 7.54 46.47 -10.88
N ASP A 354 6.57 45.56 -10.77
CA ASP A 354 5.89 45.24 -9.50
C ASP A 354 6.77 44.42 -8.54
N ASN A 355 7.88 43.85 -9.03
CA ASN A 355 8.82 43.04 -8.27
C ASN A 355 10.03 43.83 -7.75
N LYS A 356 9.94 45.16 -7.64
CA LYS A 356 11.03 46.03 -7.14
C LYS A 356 11.46 45.66 -5.73
N TYR A 357 12.75 45.81 -5.47
CA TYR A 357 13.33 45.52 -4.15
C TYR A 357 13.16 46.71 -3.20
N GLN A 358 12.63 46.47 -2.01
CA GLN A 358 12.56 47.49 -0.95
C GLN A 358 13.94 47.65 -0.29
N ALA A 359 14.72 48.61 -0.76
CA ALA A 359 16.03 48.94 -0.21
C ALA A 359 15.90 49.79 1.07
N GLU A 360 16.64 49.39 2.11
CA GLU A 360 16.63 50.09 3.40
C GLU A 360 17.13 51.53 3.22
N GLY A 361 16.33 52.51 3.63
CA GLY A 361 16.63 53.94 3.44
C GLY A 361 16.41 54.49 2.02
N HIS A 362 16.09 53.66 1.03
CA HIS A 362 15.95 54.07 -0.38
C HIS A 362 14.62 53.70 -1.06
N GLY A 363 13.71 53.01 -0.37
CA GLY A 363 12.39 52.66 -0.90
C GLY A 363 12.44 51.54 -1.95
N LEU A 364 11.40 51.43 -2.79
CA LEU A 364 11.34 50.46 -3.89
C LEU A 364 12.31 50.85 -5.01
N GLN A 365 13.26 49.97 -5.30
CA GLN A 365 14.34 50.18 -6.27
C GLN A 365 14.43 49.01 -7.25
N ASP A 366 14.80 49.33 -8.48
CA ASP A 366 15.19 48.31 -9.45
C ASP A 366 16.51 47.70 -9.00
N ALA A 367 16.56 46.37 -8.93
CA ALA A 367 17.71 45.67 -8.38
C ALA A 367 18.06 44.41 -9.19
N LYS A 368 19.31 43.99 -9.06
CA LYS A 368 19.80 42.70 -9.57
C LYS A 368 19.97 41.75 -8.41
N LYS A 369 19.29 40.61 -8.49
CA LYS A 369 19.39 39.51 -7.53
C LYS A 369 20.15 38.37 -8.17
N GLY A 370 21.13 37.82 -7.47
CA GLY A 370 21.90 36.68 -7.96
C GLY A 370 22.41 35.81 -6.81
N VAL A 371 22.90 34.64 -7.18
CA VAL A 371 23.46 33.65 -6.24
C VAL A 371 24.86 33.27 -6.71
N LEU A 372 25.83 33.26 -5.79
CA LEU A 372 27.18 32.77 -6.04
C LEU A 372 27.60 31.86 -4.88
N PHE A 373 28.45 30.88 -5.14
CA PHE A 373 28.92 29.95 -4.11
C PHE A 373 30.15 30.51 -3.39
N THR A 374 30.21 30.42 -2.07
CA THR A 374 31.45 30.72 -1.34
C THR A 374 32.36 29.51 -1.28
N ASP A 375 31.76 28.32 -1.15
CA ASP A 375 32.44 27.03 -1.10
C ASP A 375 31.43 25.90 -1.38
N PHE A 376 31.94 24.76 -1.82
CA PHE A 376 31.15 23.55 -2.02
C PHE A 376 31.49 22.49 -0.96
N ALA A 377 30.57 21.58 -0.70
CA ALA A 377 30.80 20.45 0.21
C ALA A 377 31.77 19.40 -0.41
N PRO A 378 32.52 18.64 0.41
CA PRO A 378 33.33 17.51 -0.08
C PRO A 378 32.51 16.41 -0.76
N VAL A 379 31.30 16.14 -0.26
CA VAL A 379 30.31 15.26 -0.92
C VAL A 379 29.14 16.11 -1.39
N LEU A 380 29.06 16.30 -2.70
CA LEU A 380 28.05 17.16 -3.33
C LEU A 380 26.83 16.33 -3.75
N GLN A 381 25.68 16.68 -3.19
CA GLN A 381 24.40 16.05 -3.50
C GLN A 381 23.57 16.95 -4.40
N LEU A 382 23.29 16.49 -5.62
CA LEU A 382 22.52 17.23 -6.62
C LEU A 382 21.16 16.56 -6.82
N GLN A 383 20.09 17.23 -6.38
CA GLN A 383 18.72 16.81 -6.66
C GLN A 383 18.30 17.36 -8.01
N LEU A 384 17.87 16.48 -8.91
CA LEU A 384 17.34 16.88 -10.21
C LEU A 384 15.84 17.11 -10.07
N LYS A 385 15.39 18.36 -10.26
CA LYS A 385 13.97 18.76 -10.22
C LYS A 385 13.21 18.16 -11.40
N ARG A 386 12.92 16.86 -11.31
CA ARG A 386 12.16 16.07 -12.28
C ARG A 386 10.69 15.95 -11.94
N PHE A 387 10.24 16.55 -10.85
CA PHE A 387 8.84 16.68 -10.52
C PHE A 387 8.53 18.17 -10.43
N GLU A 388 7.50 18.59 -11.15
CA GLU A 388 6.99 19.95 -11.09
C GLU A 388 5.47 19.93 -11.05
N TYR A 389 4.90 20.93 -10.40
CA TYR A 389 3.47 21.14 -10.46
C TYR A 389 3.12 21.72 -11.82
N ASP A 390 2.40 20.97 -12.62
CA ASP A 390 1.81 21.48 -13.85
C ASP A 390 0.56 22.26 -13.45
N PHE A 391 0.73 23.58 -13.30
CA PHE A 391 -0.33 24.52 -12.93
C PHE A 391 -1.55 24.43 -13.86
N MET A 392 -1.39 23.87 -15.06
CA MET A 392 -2.37 23.90 -16.13
C MET A 392 -3.17 22.60 -16.19
N ARG A 393 -2.54 21.50 -15.78
CA ARG A 393 -3.19 20.21 -15.57
C ARG A 393 -3.69 20.00 -14.15
N ASP A 394 -3.42 20.96 -13.25
CA ASP A 394 -3.73 20.90 -11.82
C ASP A 394 -3.24 19.59 -11.17
N THR A 395 -2.06 19.15 -11.62
CA THR A 395 -1.48 17.87 -11.19
C THR A 395 0.03 17.94 -11.24
N MET A 396 0.67 17.13 -10.39
CA MET A 396 2.11 16.93 -10.44
C MET A 396 2.47 16.14 -11.71
N VAL A 397 3.53 16.54 -12.41
CA VAL A 397 4.06 15.84 -13.59
C VAL A 397 5.52 15.50 -13.42
N LYS A 398 5.95 14.38 -14.02
CA LYS A 398 7.35 13.97 -14.06
C LYS A 398 7.99 14.44 -15.37
N ILE A 399 9.09 15.19 -15.27
CA ILE A 399 9.93 15.65 -16.37
C ILE A 399 10.88 14.52 -16.78
N ASN A 400 10.60 13.92 -17.92
CA ASN A 400 11.42 12.84 -18.50
C ASN A 400 12.38 13.34 -19.59
N ASP A 401 12.58 14.65 -19.70
CA ASP A 401 13.51 15.27 -20.66
C ASP A 401 14.92 14.68 -20.50
N ARG A 402 15.63 14.58 -21.63
CA ARG A 402 17.02 14.15 -21.69
C ARG A 402 17.91 15.18 -20.99
N TYR A 403 18.66 14.75 -19.98
CA TYR A 403 19.50 15.57 -19.12
C TYR A 403 20.82 14.87 -18.86
N GLU A 404 21.92 15.43 -19.36
CA GLU A 404 23.24 14.82 -19.28
C GLU A 404 23.98 15.23 -18.01
N PHE A 405 24.68 14.28 -17.40
CA PHE A 405 25.55 14.50 -16.25
C PHE A 405 26.88 13.77 -16.42
N PRO A 406 28.04 14.45 -16.22
CA PRO A 406 29.33 13.87 -16.54
C PRO A 406 29.88 12.97 -15.42
N LEU A 407 30.76 12.03 -15.76
CA LEU A 407 31.52 11.25 -14.76
C LEU A 407 32.41 12.15 -13.89
N HIS A 408 33.00 13.18 -14.50
CA HIS A 408 33.81 14.19 -13.83
C HIS A 408 33.15 15.57 -13.98
N LEU A 409 32.79 16.18 -12.85
CA LEU A 409 32.12 17.48 -12.80
C LEU A 409 33.13 18.54 -12.35
N ASP A 410 33.38 19.51 -13.22
CA ASP A 410 34.31 20.61 -12.96
C ASP A 410 33.55 21.93 -12.72
N LEU A 411 33.45 22.32 -11.46
CA LEU A 411 32.76 23.56 -11.06
C LEU A 411 33.68 24.79 -11.03
N ASP A 412 34.99 24.65 -11.27
CA ASP A 412 35.87 25.82 -11.44
C ASP A 412 36.13 26.16 -12.92
N ARG A 413 35.50 25.43 -13.85
CA ARG A 413 35.61 25.71 -15.28
C ARG A 413 35.23 27.15 -15.61
N GLU A 414 35.69 27.65 -16.75
CA GLU A 414 35.37 29.01 -17.22
C GLU A 414 35.76 30.10 -16.18
N ASN A 415 36.96 29.97 -15.61
CA ASN A 415 37.53 30.92 -14.64
C ASN A 415 36.70 31.05 -13.34
N ARG A 416 36.23 29.93 -12.78
CA ARG A 416 35.53 29.87 -11.49
C ARG A 416 34.26 30.74 -11.43
N LYS A 417 33.52 30.79 -12.55
CA LYS A 417 32.35 31.69 -12.70
C LYS A 417 31.26 31.51 -11.64
N TYR A 418 31.14 30.32 -11.04
CA TYR A 418 30.14 30.04 -10.01
C TYR A 418 30.56 30.50 -8.60
N LEU A 419 31.86 30.72 -8.38
CA LEU A 419 32.37 31.14 -7.08
C LEU A 419 32.27 32.66 -6.91
N SER A 420 31.98 33.07 -5.68
CA SER A 420 32.03 34.47 -5.28
C SER A 420 33.47 35.02 -5.34
N PRO A 421 33.65 36.34 -5.50
CA PRO A 421 34.99 36.95 -5.56
C PRO A 421 35.87 36.65 -4.33
N ASP A 422 35.22 36.55 -3.16
CA ASP A 422 35.83 36.33 -1.84
C ASP A 422 35.95 34.84 -1.48
N ALA A 423 35.55 33.93 -2.38
CA ALA A 423 35.64 32.49 -2.16
C ALA A 423 37.10 32.03 -2.01
N ASP A 424 37.33 31.00 -1.19
CA ASP A 424 38.64 30.38 -1.12
C ASP A 424 38.99 29.70 -2.44
N LYS A 425 40.08 30.15 -3.03
CA LYS A 425 40.58 29.74 -4.34
C LYS A 425 41.69 28.67 -4.23
N SER A 426 42.07 28.29 -3.02
CA SER A 426 43.08 27.26 -2.75
C SER A 426 42.59 25.85 -3.07
N VAL A 427 41.30 25.59 -2.88
CA VAL A 427 40.67 24.27 -3.11
C VAL A 427 40.14 24.18 -4.55
N ARG A 428 40.39 23.04 -5.21
CA ARG A 428 39.87 22.74 -6.55
C ARG A 428 38.52 22.03 -6.45
N ASN A 429 37.49 22.60 -7.04
CA ASN A 429 36.15 22.02 -7.11
C ASN A 429 36.00 21.08 -8.31
N LEU A 430 36.86 20.05 -8.36
CA LEU A 430 36.78 18.94 -9.30
C LEU A 430 36.18 17.72 -8.59
N TYR A 431 35.11 17.18 -9.15
CA TYR A 431 34.33 16.12 -8.55
C TYR A 431 34.25 14.88 -9.43
N THR A 432 34.20 13.71 -8.81
CA THR A 432 33.99 12.42 -9.48
C THR A 432 32.65 11.83 -9.03
N LEU A 433 31.85 11.37 -9.99
CA LEU A 433 30.53 10.79 -9.74
C LEU A 433 30.65 9.46 -8.97
N HIS A 434 29.97 9.40 -7.83
CA HIS A 434 29.97 8.27 -6.91
C HIS A 434 28.69 7.42 -7.02
N SER A 435 27.52 8.08 -7.08
CA SER A 435 26.21 7.40 -7.11
C SER A 435 25.21 8.14 -8.00
N VAL A 436 24.34 7.36 -8.65
CA VAL A 436 23.21 7.80 -9.45
C VAL A 436 21.95 7.11 -8.90
N LEU A 437 21.10 7.85 -8.20
CA LEU A 437 19.80 7.37 -7.76
C LEU A 437 18.81 7.59 -8.89
N VAL A 438 18.08 6.55 -9.24
CA VAL A 438 17.16 6.52 -10.38
C VAL A 438 15.75 6.32 -9.90
N HIS A 439 14.81 7.04 -10.53
CA HIS A 439 13.38 6.83 -10.35
C HIS A 439 12.76 6.34 -11.66
N SER A 440 12.18 5.15 -11.62
CA SER A 440 11.43 4.56 -12.73
C SER A 440 9.94 4.60 -12.43
N GLY A 441 9.17 5.30 -13.27
CA GLY A 441 7.71 5.40 -13.12
C GLY A 441 7.18 6.82 -13.26
N GLY A 442 5.96 7.02 -12.79
CA GLY A 442 5.24 8.29 -12.84
C GLY A 442 5.09 8.93 -11.47
N VAL A 443 4.21 9.93 -11.39
CA VAL A 443 3.98 10.72 -10.17
C VAL A 443 3.20 9.96 -9.09
N HIS A 444 2.28 9.08 -9.49
CA HIS A 444 1.43 8.32 -8.57
C HIS A 444 1.99 6.95 -8.18
N GLY A 445 3.20 6.64 -8.62
CA GLY A 445 3.79 5.32 -8.46
C GLY A 445 5.07 5.15 -9.27
N GLY A 446 6.15 4.82 -8.57
CA GLY A 446 7.39 4.40 -9.19
C GLY A 446 8.25 3.52 -8.29
N HIS A 447 9.43 3.19 -8.80
CA HIS A 447 10.43 2.34 -8.17
C HIS A 447 11.78 3.04 -8.17
N TYR A 448 12.43 3.04 -7.02
CA TYR A 448 13.75 3.65 -6.82
C TYR A 448 14.83 2.57 -6.74
N TYR A 449 15.97 2.84 -7.37
CA TYR A 449 17.18 2.02 -7.24
C TYR A 449 18.40 2.93 -7.40
N ALA A 450 19.59 2.45 -7.04
CA ALA A 450 20.82 3.23 -7.11
C ALA A 450 21.93 2.50 -7.87
N PHE A 451 22.62 3.21 -8.75
CA PHE A 451 23.92 2.77 -9.27
C PHE A 451 25.02 3.42 -8.41
N ILE A 452 25.95 2.62 -7.88
CA ILE A 452 26.99 3.09 -6.96
C ILE A 452 28.35 2.57 -7.40
N ARG A 453 29.39 3.39 -7.22
CA ARG A 453 30.82 3.04 -7.32
C ARG A 453 31.48 3.11 -5.93
N PRO A 454 31.43 2.02 -5.13
CA PRO A 454 31.92 2.03 -3.75
C PRO A 454 33.38 2.48 -3.57
N THR A 455 34.25 2.11 -4.51
CA THR A 455 35.69 2.41 -4.49
C THR A 455 36.07 3.51 -5.49
N LEU A 456 35.09 4.12 -6.16
CA LEU A 456 35.31 5.02 -7.29
C LEU A 456 36.18 4.40 -8.41
N SER A 457 36.20 3.06 -8.54
CA SER A 457 36.75 2.35 -9.71
C SER A 457 35.80 2.41 -10.91
N ASP A 458 36.19 1.88 -12.07
CA ASP A 458 35.32 1.88 -13.26
C ASP A 458 34.11 0.93 -13.16
N GLN A 459 34.16 -0.03 -12.24
CA GLN A 459 33.05 -0.96 -12.00
C GLN A 459 31.86 -0.28 -11.30
N TRP A 460 30.70 -0.34 -11.93
CA TRP A 460 29.42 0.07 -11.35
C TRP A 460 28.65 -1.12 -10.79
N TYR A 461 27.87 -0.85 -9.74
CA TYR A 461 26.95 -1.82 -9.17
C TYR A 461 25.56 -1.21 -9.08
N LYS A 462 24.55 -1.96 -9.53
CA LYS A 462 23.13 -1.60 -9.36
C LYS A 462 22.60 -2.24 -8.09
N PHE A 463 22.18 -1.40 -7.15
CA PHE A 463 21.51 -1.75 -5.92
C PHE A 463 20.00 -1.56 -6.11
N ASP A 464 19.31 -2.67 -6.34
CA ASP A 464 17.87 -2.73 -6.61
C ASP A 464 17.21 -3.56 -5.51
N ASP A 465 16.87 -2.87 -4.42
CA ASP A 465 16.41 -3.47 -3.16
C ASP A 465 17.28 -4.66 -2.73
N GLU A 466 16.74 -5.88 -2.84
CA GLU A 466 17.34 -7.12 -2.38
C GLU A 466 18.50 -7.59 -3.26
N ARG A 467 18.57 -7.08 -4.49
CA ARG A 467 19.50 -7.55 -5.52
C ARG A 467 20.61 -6.54 -5.78
N VAL A 468 21.83 -7.04 -5.90
CA VAL A 468 22.99 -6.25 -6.34
C VAL A 468 23.60 -6.89 -7.57
N THR A 469 23.70 -6.15 -8.68
CA THR A 469 24.31 -6.64 -9.93
C THR A 469 25.47 -5.75 -10.33
N LYS A 470 26.48 -6.33 -11.00
CA LYS A 470 27.51 -5.57 -11.71
C LYS A 470 26.88 -5.00 -12.98
N GLU A 471 27.15 -3.75 -13.29
CA GLU A 471 26.62 -3.08 -14.47
C GLU A 471 27.72 -2.33 -15.21
N GLU A 472 27.49 -2.11 -16.50
CA GLU A 472 28.37 -1.32 -17.35
C GLU A 472 28.16 0.19 -17.13
N VAL A 473 29.20 0.96 -17.44
CA VAL A 473 29.23 2.42 -17.32
C VAL A 473 28.07 3.07 -18.08
N ASN A 474 27.78 2.60 -19.30
CA ASN A 474 26.71 3.16 -20.15
C ASN A 474 25.32 3.01 -19.52
N ARG A 475 25.07 1.92 -18.79
CA ARG A 475 23.80 1.69 -18.08
C ARG A 475 23.61 2.60 -16.87
N ALA A 476 24.70 2.90 -16.17
CA ALA A 476 24.65 3.78 -14.99
C ALA A 476 24.60 5.27 -15.36
N LEU A 477 25.09 5.65 -16.55
CA LEU A 477 25.16 7.04 -17.02
C LEU A 477 24.16 7.31 -18.15
N GLU A 478 24.49 6.90 -19.38
CA GLU A 478 23.79 7.34 -20.61
C GLU A 478 22.33 6.90 -20.65
N GLU A 479 22.05 5.67 -20.21
CA GLU A 479 20.67 5.17 -20.15
C GLU A 479 19.81 5.91 -19.11
N GLN A 480 20.43 6.64 -18.17
CA GLN A 480 19.75 7.38 -17.10
C GLN A 480 19.54 8.86 -17.39
N TYR A 481 19.94 9.36 -18.56
CA TYR A 481 19.71 10.75 -18.97
C TYR A 481 18.22 11.07 -19.19
N GLY A 482 17.40 10.06 -19.55
CA GLY A 482 16.01 10.25 -19.98
C GLY A 482 15.89 10.60 -21.47
N GLY A 483 14.74 11.11 -21.88
CA GLY A 483 14.41 11.45 -23.26
C GLY A 483 13.54 10.43 -23.98
N GLU A 484 13.44 10.58 -25.29
CA GLU A 484 12.72 9.66 -26.19
C GLU A 484 13.71 8.70 -26.85
N GLU A 485 13.35 7.43 -26.90
CA GLU A 485 14.10 6.39 -27.63
C GLU A 485 13.41 6.09 -28.95
N GLU A 486 14.19 6.11 -30.04
CA GLU A 486 13.75 5.73 -31.38
C GLU A 486 14.16 4.28 -31.63
N LEU A 487 13.19 3.39 -31.85
CA LEU A 487 13.49 2.02 -32.29
C LEU A 487 13.99 2.04 -33.74
N PRO A 488 14.98 1.20 -34.11
CA PRO A 488 15.36 1.02 -35.51
C PRO A 488 14.16 0.65 -36.38
N GLN A 489 14.10 1.19 -37.61
CA GLN A 489 13.02 0.88 -38.56
C GLN A 489 13.00 -0.61 -38.89
N ASN A 490 11.96 -1.32 -38.42
CA ASN A 490 11.78 -2.74 -38.71
C ASN A 490 11.33 -3.05 -40.16
N ASN A 491 11.26 -2.09 -41.09
CA ASN A 491 10.93 -2.34 -42.50
C ASN A 491 11.46 -1.23 -43.43
N PRO A 492 12.47 -1.50 -44.29
CA PRO A 492 12.84 -0.60 -45.38
C PRO A 492 11.76 -0.68 -46.47
N GLY A 493 10.72 0.15 -46.40
CA GLY A 493 9.69 0.22 -47.45
C GLY A 493 8.34 0.85 -47.07
N VAL A 494 8.10 1.18 -45.80
CA VAL A 494 6.86 1.86 -45.37
C VAL A 494 7.21 3.17 -44.70
N ASN A 495 6.82 4.29 -45.31
CA ASN A 495 7.01 5.65 -44.79
C ASN A 495 6.06 5.94 -43.60
N ASN A 496 6.20 5.23 -42.50
CA ASN A 496 5.68 5.69 -41.21
C ASN A 496 6.81 6.36 -40.41
N PRO A 497 6.55 7.51 -39.76
CA PRO A 497 7.53 8.12 -38.86
C PRO A 497 7.89 7.13 -37.72
N PRO A 498 9.16 7.06 -37.29
CA PRO A 498 9.58 6.16 -36.23
C PRO A 498 8.78 6.42 -34.96
N SER A 499 8.28 5.34 -34.34
CA SER A 499 7.56 5.41 -33.07
C SER A 499 8.53 5.77 -31.96
N LYS A 500 8.36 6.95 -31.36
CA LYS A 500 9.16 7.44 -30.24
C LYS A 500 8.53 7.02 -28.93
N PHE A 501 9.31 6.42 -28.03
CA PHE A 501 8.85 6.07 -26.69
C PHE A 501 9.65 6.85 -25.64
N THR A 502 8.95 7.49 -24.71
CA THR A 502 9.58 8.23 -23.62
C THR A 502 10.16 7.27 -22.57
N LYS A 503 11.43 7.47 -22.18
CA LYS A 503 12.05 6.72 -21.07
C LYS A 503 11.49 7.22 -19.74
N TYR A 504 10.77 6.34 -19.03
CA TYR A 504 10.23 6.63 -17.70
C TYR A 504 11.20 6.37 -16.55
N SER A 505 12.38 5.81 -16.85
CA SER A 505 13.50 5.65 -15.92
C SER A 505 14.56 6.71 -16.21
N ASN A 506 14.91 7.50 -15.21
CA ASN A 506 15.97 8.51 -15.31
C ASN A 506 16.52 8.89 -13.93
N ALA A 507 17.73 9.45 -13.93
CA ALA A 507 18.40 9.91 -12.72
C ALA A 507 17.56 10.97 -12.00
N TYR A 508 17.41 10.79 -10.69
CA TYR A 508 16.68 11.66 -9.79
C TYR A 508 17.61 12.45 -8.86
N MET A 509 18.64 11.80 -8.34
CA MET A 509 19.64 12.41 -7.46
C MET A 509 21.04 11.91 -7.82
N LEU A 510 22.01 12.81 -7.87
CA LEU A 510 23.41 12.50 -8.17
C LEU A 510 24.27 12.80 -6.94
N VAL A 511 25.22 11.93 -6.65
CA VAL A 511 26.19 12.13 -5.56
C VAL A 511 27.60 12.14 -6.14
N TYR A 512 28.31 13.23 -5.89
CA TYR A 512 29.66 13.49 -6.35
C TYR A 512 30.62 13.64 -5.16
N ILE A 513 31.86 13.18 -5.32
CA ILE A 513 32.91 13.31 -4.29
C ILE A 513 34.05 14.14 -4.85
N ARG A 514 34.51 15.14 -4.09
CA ARG A 514 35.63 16.00 -4.50
C ARG A 514 36.93 15.19 -4.58
N GLU A 515 37.66 15.32 -5.68
CA GLU A 515 38.86 14.52 -5.93
C GLU A 515 39.95 14.74 -4.86
N SER A 516 40.10 15.96 -4.34
CA SER A 516 41.08 16.27 -3.28
C SER A 516 40.74 15.66 -1.91
N ASP A 517 39.47 15.34 -1.66
CA ASP A 517 38.99 14.77 -0.39
C ASP A 517 38.73 13.26 -0.49
N LYS A 518 38.97 12.67 -1.67
CA LYS A 518 38.70 11.27 -2.00
C LYS A 518 39.29 10.28 -0.99
N ASP A 519 40.57 10.40 -0.67
CA ASP A 519 41.26 9.46 0.22
C ASP A 519 40.73 9.54 1.67
N LYS A 520 40.24 10.72 2.07
CA LYS A 520 39.63 10.92 3.40
C LYS A 520 38.22 10.33 3.45
N ILE A 521 37.45 10.48 2.37
CA ILE A 521 36.04 10.07 2.30
C ILE A 521 35.92 8.57 2.05
N ILE A 522 36.68 8.03 1.08
CA ILE A 522 36.75 6.61 0.71
C ILE A 522 37.81 5.91 1.58
N CYS A 523 37.69 6.07 2.90
CA CYS A 523 38.61 5.46 3.86
C CYS A 523 38.30 3.96 4.11
N ASN A 524 39.28 3.22 4.61
CA ASN A 524 39.04 1.85 5.08
C ASN A 524 38.21 1.86 6.38
N VAL A 525 37.30 0.89 6.52
CA VAL A 525 36.47 0.70 7.72
C VAL A 525 36.56 -0.76 8.14
N ASP A 526 37.24 -0.99 9.25
CA ASP A 526 37.54 -2.31 9.78
C ASP A 526 36.61 -2.69 10.94
N LYS A 527 36.67 -3.96 11.37
CA LYS A 527 35.97 -4.44 12.57
C LYS A 527 36.30 -3.64 13.82
N LYS A 528 37.50 -3.04 13.90
CA LYS A 528 37.97 -2.25 15.04
C LYS A 528 37.25 -0.90 15.17
N ASP A 529 36.72 -0.35 14.07
CA ASP A 529 35.96 0.91 14.07
C ASP A 529 34.55 0.73 14.65
N VAL A 530 34.05 -0.51 14.73
CA VAL A 530 32.78 -0.82 15.40
C VAL A 530 33.04 -0.98 16.90
N ALA A 531 32.28 -0.29 17.76
CA ALA A 531 32.43 -0.42 19.21
C ALA A 531 32.21 -1.87 19.71
N GLU A 532 32.98 -2.30 20.71
CA GLU A 532 32.94 -3.70 21.20
C GLU A 532 31.55 -4.11 21.70
N HIS A 533 30.88 -3.25 22.46
CA HIS A 533 29.53 -3.53 22.99
C HIS A 533 28.50 -3.76 21.87
N LEU A 534 28.59 -3.03 20.75
CA LEU A 534 27.75 -3.24 19.57
C LEU A 534 28.03 -4.59 18.90
N ARG A 535 29.31 -4.97 18.77
CA ARG A 535 29.70 -6.25 18.17
C ARG A 535 29.16 -7.44 18.99
N VAL A 536 29.30 -7.39 20.31
CA VAL A 536 28.79 -8.44 21.21
C VAL A 536 27.26 -8.54 21.11
N ARG A 537 26.56 -7.42 21.18
CA ARG A 537 25.09 -7.37 21.09
C ARG A 537 24.58 -7.94 19.77
N LEU A 538 25.09 -7.44 18.64
CA LEU A 538 24.62 -7.85 17.31
C LEU A 538 24.95 -9.31 17.00
N LYS A 539 26.07 -9.83 17.51
CA LYS A 539 26.40 -11.26 17.41
C LYS A 539 25.41 -12.12 18.19
N LYS A 540 25.06 -11.73 19.43
CA LYS A 540 24.05 -12.43 20.23
C LYS A 540 22.67 -12.41 19.55
N GLU A 541 22.24 -11.27 19.03
CA GLU A 541 20.97 -11.15 18.28
C GLU A 541 20.94 -12.05 17.03
N GLN A 542 22.07 -12.19 16.34
CA GLN A 542 22.22 -13.06 15.18
C GLN A 542 22.12 -14.54 15.59
N GLU A 543 22.81 -14.96 16.66
CA GLU A 543 22.76 -16.32 17.19
C GLU A 543 21.33 -16.72 17.61
N GLU A 544 20.63 -15.86 18.36
CA GLU A 544 19.23 -16.09 18.76
C GLU A 544 18.29 -16.23 17.55
N LYS A 545 18.53 -15.45 16.49
CA LYS A 545 17.72 -15.50 15.27
C LYS A 545 18.00 -16.75 14.46
N GLU A 546 19.25 -17.20 14.40
CA GLU A 546 19.61 -18.47 13.78
C GLU A 546 19.00 -19.65 14.53
N ASP A 547 19.00 -19.62 15.86
CA ASP A 547 18.36 -20.65 16.68
C ASP A 547 16.84 -20.68 16.46
N LYS A 548 16.18 -19.52 16.40
CA LYS A 548 14.75 -19.43 15.99
C LYS A 548 14.53 -19.97 14.58
N ARG A 549 15.44 -19.73 13.63
CA ARG A 549 15.35 -20.25 12.26
C ARG A 549 15.52 -21.76 12.22
N LYS A 550 16.50 -22.32 12.95
CA LYS A 550 16.70 -23.76 13.13
C LYS A 550 15.47 -24.40 13.76
N TYR A 551 14.92 -23.78 14.80
CA TYR A 551 13.68 -24.22 15.44
C TYR A 551 12.49 -24.26 14.48
N LYS A 552 12.29 -23.20 13.67
CA LYS A 552 11.24 -23.18 12.63
C LYS A 552 11.49 -24.22 11.54
N ALA A 553 12.74 -24.39 11.11
CA ALA A 553 13.12 -25.41 10.15
C ALA A 553 12.84 -26.82 10.68
N GLN A 554 12.97 -27.05 11.98
CA GLN A 554 12.65 -28.33 12.63
C GLN A 554 11.18 -28.46 13.04
N ALA A 555 10.39 -27.39 13.00
CA ALA A 555 9.01 -27.40 13.49
C ALA A 555 8.11 -28.40 12.75
N HIS A 556 8.35 -28.63 11.45
CA HIS A 556 7.61 -29.61 10.64
C HIS A 556 7.76 -31.06 11.12
N LEU A 557 8.81 -31.35 11.91
CA LEU A 557 9.08 -32.67 12.52
C LEU A 557 8.24 -32.92 13.78
N PHE A 558 7.58 -31.89 14.32
CA PHE A 558 6.75 -31.98 15.52
C PHE A 558 5.27 -31.86 15.15
N THR A 559 4.43 -32.39 16.02
CA THR A 559 2.99 -32.17 16.01
C THR A 559 2.53 -31.82 17.43
N THR A 560 1.39 -31.14 17.53
CA THR A 560 0.77 -30.80 18.80
C THR A 560 -0.37 -31.79 19.05
N ILE A 561 -0.37 -32.41 20.23
CA ILE A 561 -1.47 -33.24 20.71
C ILE A 561 -2.16 -32.50 21.86
N LYS A 562 -3.48 -32.35 21.79
CA LYS A 562 -4.30 -31.81 22.89
C LYS A 562 -5.06 -32.97 23.53
N VAL A 563 -4.90 -33.14 24.84
CA VAL A 563 -5.50 -34.27 25.58
C VAL A 563 -6.49 -33.73 26.61
N ALA A 564 -7.79 -33.88 26.33
CA ALA A 564 -8.85 -33.51 27.26
C ALA A 564 -9.17 -34.67 28.21
N ARG A 565 -9.48 -34.35 29.47
CA ARG A 565 -9.91 -35.29 30.52
C ARG A 565 -11.24 -34.84 31.13
N ASP A 566 -11.83 -35.69 31.95
CA ASP A 566 -13.04 -35.37 32.70
C ASP A 566 -12.84 -34.11 33.58
N GLU A 567 -11.66 -33.90 34.16
CA GLU A 567 -11.34 -32.71 34.95
C GLU A 567 -11.41 -31.41 34.13
N ASP A 568 -10.90 -31.44 32.88
CA ASP A 568 -10.91 -30.28 32.00
C ASP A 568 -12.35 -29.89 31.60
N ILE A 569 -13.22 -30.89 31.39
CA ILE A 569 -14.66 -30.70 31.12
C ILE A 569 -15.35 -30.11 32.37
N THR A 570 -15.10 -30.67 33.56
CA THR A 570 -15.65 -30.18 34.83
C THR A 570 -15.25 -28.73 35.12
N GLU A 571 -14.00 -28.36 34.84
CA GLU A 571 -13.50 -27.02 35.13
C GLU A 571 -14.10 -25.93 34.23
N GLN A 572 -14.42 -26.28 32.98
CA GLN A 572 -14.86 -25.34 31.94
C GLN A 572 -16.39 -25.20 31.84
N ILE A 573 -17.15 -26.31 31.92
CA ILE A 573 -18.61 -26.30 31.79
C ILE A 573 -19.25 -25.46 32.90
N GLY A 574 -20.10 -24.50 32.52
CA GLY A 574 -20.79 -23.59 33.44
C GLY A 574 -20.00 -22.34 33.80
N LYS A 575 -18.79 -22.18 33.26
CA LYS A 575 -17.94 -20.99 33.47
C LYS A 575 -17.56 -20.37 32.14
N SER A 576 -16.64 -21.03 31.43
CA SER A 576 -16.10 -20.52 30.17
C SER A 576 -16.55 -21.31 28.95
N MET A 577 -17.29 -22.40 29.18
CA MET A 577 -17.95 -23.20 28.15
C MET A 577 -19.34 -23.58 28.64
N TYR A 578 -20.32 -23.58 27.75
CA TYR A 578 -21.69 -24.03 28.04
C TYR A 578 -22.18 -25.02 26.98
N LEU A 579 -21.85 -24.74 25.72
CA LEU A 579 -22.12 -25.57 24.55
C LEU A 579 -20.91 -26.49 24.28
N ASP A 580 -21.14 -27.72 23.84
CA ASP A 580 -20.09 -28.75 23.68
C ASP A 580 -19.41 -29.15 25.01
N LEU A 581 -18.32 -29.92 24.96
CA LEU A 581 -17.64 -30.46 26.15
C LEU A 581 -16.47 -29.60 26.63
N VAL A 582 -15.67 -29.03 25.72
CA VAL A 582 -14.41 -28.37 26.10
C VAL A 582 -13.92 -27.39 25.05
N ASP A 583 -13.32 -26.29 25.50
CA ASP A 583 -12.52 -25.36 24.70
C ASP A 583 -11.11 -25.92 24.57
N HIS A 584 -10.78 -26.46 23.40
CA HIS A 584 -9.47 -27.05 23.14
C HIS A 584 -8.31 -26.05 23.19
N GLU A 585 -8.56 -24.73 23.13
CA GLU A 585 -7.51 -23.72 23.35
C GLU A 585 -7.07 -23.63 24.83
N LYS A 586 -7.93 -24.07 25.75
CA LYS A 586 -7.66 -24.08 27.20
C LYS A 586 -7.19 -25.44 27.72
N VAL A 587 -7.18 -26.46 26.86
CA VAL A 587 -6.71 -27.81 27.18
C VAL A 587 -5.19 -27.88 27.10
N GLN A 588 -4.57 -28.65 27.99
CA GLN A 588 -3.12 -28.86 27.98
C GLN A 588 -2.65 -29.43 26.64
N SER A 589 -1.65 -28.79 26.04
CA SER A 589 -1.07 -29.16 24.75
C SER A 589 0.33 -29.75 24.92
N PHE A 590 0.61 -30.79 24.13
CA PHE A 590 1.86 -31.54 24.16
C PHE A 590 2.51 -31.49 22.78
N ARG A 591 3.71 -30.92 22.72
CA ARG A 591 4.50 -30.89 21.49
C ARG A 591 5.40 -32.10 21.40
N ILE A 592 5.08 -33.02 20.50
CA ILE A 592 5.71 -34.34 20.37
C ILE A 592 6.33 -34.47 18.97
N GLN A 593 7.44 -35.22 18.84
CA GLN A 593 7.99 -35.54 17.52
C GLN A 593 7.07 -36.50 16.78
N LYS A 594 6.82 -36.26 15.48
CA LYS A 594 5.91 -37.09 14.68
C LYS A 594 6.33 -38.57 14.62
N GLN A 595 7.64 -38.85 14.72
CA GLN A 595 8.21 -40.19 14.71
C GLN A 595 8.13 -40.93 16.06
N THR A 596 7.74 -40.25 17.15
CA THR A 596 7.60 -40.88 18.46
C THR A 596 6.53 -41.98 18.41
N PRO A 597 6.82 -43.22 18.86
CA PRO A 597 5.81 -44.26 18.99
C PRO A 597 4.71 -43.84 19.97
N PHE A 598 3.44 -44.08 19.64
CA PHE A 598 2.33 -43.66 20.50
C PHE A 598 2.38 -44.29 21.90
N GLN A 599 2.90 -45.50 22.02
CA GLN A 599 3.16 -46.14 23.31
C GLN A 599 4.08 -45.32 24.23
N GLN A 600 5.12 -44.69 23.67
CA GLN A 600 6.02 -43.82 24.43
C GLN A 600 5.30 -42.55 24.88
N PHE A 601 4.40 -42.01 24.05
CA PHE A 601 3.53 -40.90 24.45
C PHE A 601 2.62 -41.29 25.63
N LYS A 602 2.03 -42.49 25.65
CA LYS A 602 1.23 -42.99 26.80
C LYS A 602 2.07 -43.04 28.09
N GLU A 603 3.35 -43.40 28.01
CA GLU A 603 4.26 -43.39 29.17
C GLU A 603 4.57 -41.97 29.68
N GLU A 604 4.69 -40.99 28.78
CA GLU A 604 4.83 -39.58 29.15
C GLU A 604 3.55 -39.08 29.85
N MET A 605 2.37 -39.42 29.31
CA MET A 605 1.08 -39.10 29.93
C MET A 605 0.89 -39.80 31.28
N ALA A 606 1.43 -41.02 31.44
CA ALA A 606 1.40 -41.72 32.71
C ALA A 606 2.22 -41.02 33.80
N LYS A 607 3.32 -40.37 33.43
CA LYS A 607 4.13 -39.55 34.35
C LYS A 607 3.46 -38.22 34.66
N GLU A 608 2.92 -37.56 33.64
CA GLU A 608 2.27 -36.25 33.77
C GLU A 608 1.01 -36.33 34.65
N PHE A 609 0.14 -37.31 34.39
CA PHE A 609 -1.15 -37.44 35.06
C PHE A 609 -1.16 -38.45 36.21
N GLY A 610 -0.05 -39.18 36.43
CA GLY A 610 0.06 -40.18 37.49
C GLY A 610 -0.83 -41.42 37.29
N VAL A 611 -1.28 -41.69 36.06
CA VAL A 611 -2.15 -42.83 35.73
C VAL A 611 -1.37 -43.87 34.91
N PRO A 612 -1.22 -45.12 35.38
CA PRO A 612 -0.53 -46.17 34.64
C PRO A 612 -1.09 -46.40 33.24
N VAL A 613 -0.22 -46.72 32.28
CA VAL A 613 -0.55 -46.90 30.85
C VAL A 613 -1.68 -47.89 30.61
N GLN A 614 -1.75 -48.99 31.38
CA GLN A 614 -2.80 -50.00 31.27
C GLN A 614 -4.19 -49.53 31.71
N LEU A 615 -4.30 -48.36 32.37
CA LEU A 615 -5.55 -47.77 32.85
C LEU A 615 -6.01 -46.60 31.97
N GLN A 616 -5.29 -46.32 30.88
CA GLN A 616 -5.57 -45.23 29.95
C GLN A 616 -6.25 -45.75 28.68
N ARG A 617 -7.41 -45.20 28.32
CA ARG A 617 -7.99 -45.39 26.98
C ARG A 617 -8.14 -44.04 26.27
N TYR A 618 -7.54 -43.94 25.09
CA TYR A 618 -7.60 -42.72 24.29
C TYR A 618 -8.72 -42.81 23.24
N TRP A 619 -9.50 -41.75 23.13
CA TRP A 619 -10.54 -41.57 22.13
C TRP A 619 -10.14 -40.49 21.14
N ILE A 620 -10.36 -40.76 19.85
CA ILE A 620 -10.22 -39.76 18.80
C ILE A 620 -11.35 -38.75 18.95
N TRP A 621 -10.98 -37.48 19.09
CA TRP A 621 -11.90 -36.36 19.07
C TRP A 621 -12.01 -35.84 17.64
N ALA A 622 -13.22 -35.83 17.07
CA ALA A 622 -13.41 -35.52 15.65
C ALA A 622 -14.61 -34.62 15.41
N GLU A 623 -14.52 -33.83 14.35
CA GLU A 623 -15.65 -33.06 13.81
C GLU A 623 -16.71 -33.98 13.24
N ARG A 624 -17.97 -33.65 13.51
CA ARG A 624 -19.14 -34.30 12.94
C ARG A 624 -19.72 -33.46 11.80
N GLN A 625 -20.70 -34.02 11.08
CA GLN A 625 -21.36 -33.33 9.96
C GLN A 625 -22.10 -32.06 10.38
N ASN A 626 -22.50 -31.96 11.65
CA ASN A 626 -23.17 -30.80 12.23
C ASN A 626 -22.20 -29.82 12.90
N HIS A 627 -20.92 -29.87 12.53
CA HIS A 627 -19.84 -28.99 13.03
C HIS A 627 -19.61 -29.02 14.55
N THR A 628 -20.16 -30.00 15.26
CA THR A 628 -19.78 -30.29 16.65
C THR A 628 -18.50 -31.12 16.70
N TYR A 629 -17.69 -30.93 17.74
CA TYR A 629 -16.46 -31.70 17.96
C TYR A 629 -16.67 -32.61 19.16
N ARG A 630 -16.70 -33.93 18.95
CA ARG A 630 -16.98 -34.89 20.04
C ARG A 630 -16.03 -36.10 20.03
N PRO A 631 -15.85 -36.79 21.17
CA PRO A 631 -15.19 -38.10 21.21
C PRO A 631 -15.96 -39.11 20.36
N ASN A 632 -15.35 -39.59 19.28
CA ASN A 632 -16.03 -40.41 18.27
C ASN A 632 -15.84 -41.92 18.54
N ARG A 633 -14.58 -42.35 18.67
CA ARG A 633 -14.22 -43.76 18.90
C ARG A 633 -12.90 -43.89 19.65
N PRO A 634 -12.67 -45.01 20.37
CA PRO A 634 -11.36 -45.30 20.94
C PRO A 634 -10.33 -45.59 19.83
N LEU A 635 -9.05 -45.37 20.15
CA LEU A 635 -7.94 -45.87 19.33
C LEU A 635 -7.94 -47.40 19.32
N LEU A 636 -7.72 -47.97 18.14
CA LEU A 636 -7.64 -49.41 17.95
C LEU A 636 -6.26 -49.93 18.36
N PRO A 637 -6.13 -51.20 18.81
CA PRO A 637 -4.85 -51.74 19.25
C PRO A 637 -3.72 -51.65 18.20
N HIS A 638 -4.05 -51.73 16.91
CA HIS A 638 -3.05 -51.58 15.84
C HIS A 638 -2.67 -50.12 15.56
N GLU A 639 -3.53 -49.16 15.91
CA GLU A 639 -3.24 -47.72 15.81
C GLU A 639 -2.30 -47.30 16.96
N GLU A 640 -2.47 -47.86 18.16
CA GLU A 640 -1.57 -47.61 19.30
C GLU A 640 -0.12 -48.08 19.05
N LEU A 641 0.09 -48.98 18.09
CA LEU A 641 1.42 -49.44 17.65
C LEU A 641 2.08 -48.48 16.65
N GLN A 642 1.36 -47.48 16.14
CA GLN A 642 1.88 -46.52 15.16
C GLN A 642 2.62 -45.35 15.82
N THR A 643 3.23 -44.53 14.98
CA THR A 643 3.80 -43.25 15.42
C THR A 643 2.71 -42.19 15.58
N VAL A 644 2.95 -41.21 16.45
CA VAL A 644 2.04 -40.08 16.67
C VAL A 644 1.69 -39.35 15.37
N GLY A 645 2.67 -39.18 14.47
CA GLY A 645 2.47 -38.53 13.18
C GLY A 645 1.48 -39.27 12.28
N GLN A 646 1.57 -40.59 12.23
CA GLN A 646 0.65 -41.43 11.43
C GLN A 646 -0.78 -41.38 11.98
N ILE A 647 -0.95 -41.42 13.30
CA ILE A 647 -2.28 -41.29 13.94
C ILE A 647 -2.86 -39.90 13.67
N SER A 648 -2.04 -38.86 13.78
CA SER A 648 -2.43 -37.49 13.46
C SER A 648 -2.87 -37.33 12.01
N GLU A 649 -2.11 -37.83 11.04
CA GLU A 649 -2.45 -37.78 9.62
C GLU A 649 -3.73 -38.59 9.29
N ALA A 650 -3.91 -39.77 9.89
CA ALA A 650 -5.10 -40.59 9.68
C ALA A 650 -6.37 -39.97 10.27
N SER A 651 -6.24 -39.22 11.37
CA SER A 651 -7.35 -38.51 12.01
C SER A 651 -7.74 -37.20 11.28
N ASN A 652 -6.77 -36.55 10.63
CA ASN A 652 -6.93 -35.21 10.04
C ASN A 652 -7.49 -35.23 8.61
N LYS A 653 -8.76 -35.63 8.45
CA LYS A 653 -9.49 -35.48 7.17
C LYS A 653 -9.82 -34.02 6.82
N ALA A 654 -9.69 -33.08 7.76
CA ALA A 654 -10.15 -31.70 7.66
C ALA A 654 -9.03 -30.62 7.72
N ASN A 655 -7.75 -30.97 7.49
CA ASN A 655 -6.61 -30.03 7.51
C ASN A 655 -6.30 -29.33 8.87
N ASN A 656 -6.76 -29.86 10.01
CA ASN A 656 -6.27 -29.38 11.31
C ASN A 656 -4.84 -29.89 11.55
N ALA A 657 -3.91 -29.02 11.97
CA ALA A 657 -2.51 -29.41 12.20
C ALA A 657 -2.29 -30.15 13.53
N GLU A 658 -3.34 -30.30 14.35
CA GLU A 658 -3.28 -30.77 15.74
C GLU A 658 -4.10 -32.05 15.92
N LEU A 659 -3.62 -32.98 16.75
CA LEU A 659 -4.33 -34.20 17.12
C LEU A 659 -5.08 -33.98 18.44
N MET A 660 -6.40 -34.07 18.42
CA MET A 660 -7.24 -33.93 19.61
C MET A 660 -7.68 -35.30 20.13
N LEU A 661 -7.43 -35.56 21.41
CA LEU A 661 -7.75 -36.82 22.08
C LEU A 661 -8.53 -36.57 23.37
N PHE A 662 -9.43 -37.49 23.70
CA PHE A 662 -10.01 -37.60 25.04
C PHE A 662 -9.37 -38.78 25.77
N LEU A 663 -8.87 -38.56 26.98
CA LEU A 663 -8.30 -39.59 27.84
C LEU A 663 -9.36 -40.09 28.83
N GLU A 664 -9.87 -41.29 28.57
CA GLU A 664 -10.79 -42.01 29.44
C GLU A 664 -10.01 -42.66 30.60
N ILE A 665 -10.32 -42.25 31.83
CA ILE A 665 -9.81 -42.85 33.07
C ILE A 665 -11.01 -43.30 33.90
N GLU A 666 -11.11 -44.61 34.15
CA GLU A 666 -12.18 -45.16 34.97
C GLU A 666 -11.77 -45.11 36.44
N ARG A 667 -12.67 -44.70 37.34
CA ARG A 667 -12.38 -44.59 38.78
C ARG A 667 -13.25 -45.57 39.58
N GLY A 668 -12.61 -46.35 40.46
CA GLY A 668 -13.28 -47.27 41.38
C GLY A 668 -14.00 -46.56 42.53
N LEU A 669 -14.66 -47.34 43.38
CA LEU A 669 -15.40 -46.83 44.57
C LEU A 669 -14.51 -46.08 45.57
N ASP A 670 -13.19 -46.35 45.56
CA ASP A 670 -12.17 -45.67 46.36
C ASP A 670 -11.52 -44.48 45.63
N ALA A 671 -12.13 -44.02 44.52
CA ALA A 671 -11.67 -42.95 43.63
C ALA A 671 -10.31 -43.21 42.95
N ARG A 672 -9.77 -44.43 43.04
CA ARG A 672 -8.52 -44.82 42.36
C ARG A 672 -8.77 -45.24 40.91
N PRO A 673 -7.83 -44.98 39.99
CA PRO A 673 -7.94 -45.46 38.61
C PRO A 673 -8.04 -46.99 38.55
N VAL A 674 -8.98 -47.50 37.76
CA VAL A 674 -9.19 -48.93 37.47
C VAL A 674 -9.18 -49.15 35.96
N PRO A 675 -8.97 -50.40 35.49
CA PRO A 675 -8.96 -50.67 34.05
C PRO A 675 -10.31 -50.31 33.42
N PRO A 676 -10.35 -49.55 32.32
CA PRO A 676 -11.58 -49.24 31.62
C PRO A 676 -12.29 -50.52 31.15
N PRO A 677 -13.62 -50.62 31.26
CA PRO A 677 -14.37 -51.84 30.94
C PRO A 677 -14.27 -52.18 29.45
N ASP A 678 -14.18 -53.46 29.09
CA ASP A 678 -14.12 -53.91 27.70
C ASP A 678 -15.31 -53.37 26.90
N LYS A 679 -15.02 -52.67 25.81
CA LYS A 679 -16.04 -52.03 24.97
C LYS A 679 -16.55 -53.00 23.91
N SER A 680 -17.80 -53.42 24.00
CA SER A 680 -18.49 -54.12 22.91
C SER A 680 -18.93 -53.12 21.80
N PRO A 681 -19.24 -53.60 20.59
CA PRO A 681 -19.80 -52.76 19.54
C PRO A 681 -21.13 -52.11 19.92
N GLU A 682 -21.88 -52.70 20.85
CA GLU A 682 -23.14 -52.15 21.32
C GLU A 682 -22.96 -51.07 22.39
N ASP A 683 -21.78 -50.95 23.00
CA ASP A 683 -21.52 -49.94 24.02
C ASP A 683 -21.27 -48.57 23.38
N ILE A 684 -21.91 -47.55 23.94
CA ILE A 684 -21.73 -46.15 23.57
C ILE A 684 -21.34 -45.32 24.79
N LEU A 685 -20.42 -44.38 24.60
CA LEU A 685 -20.00 -43.44 25.64
C LEU A 685 -20.84 -42.16 25.58
N LEU A 686 -21.56 -41.83 26.64
CA LEU A 686 -22.40 -40.63 26.75
C LEU A 686 -21.89 -39.69 27.83
N PHE A 687 -22.08 -38.39 27.61
CA PHE A 687 -21.70 -37.32 28.52
C PHE A 687 -22.95 -36.62 29.08
N PHE A 688 -22.90 -36.17 30.33
CA PHE A 688 -24.07 -35.66 31.02
C PHE A 688 -23.84 -34.28 31.63
N LYS A 689 -24.75 -33.36 31.34
CA LYS A 689 -24.80 -32.01 31.94
C LYS A 689 -26.08 -31.84 32.74
N LEU A 690 -25.99 -31.26 33.92
CA LEU A 690 -27.16 -30.93 34.74
C LEU A 690 -27.37 -29.42 34.73
N TYR A 691 -28.57 -29.00 34.37
CA TYR A 691 -29.01 -27.62 34.47
C TYR A 691 -29.86 -27.43 35.73
N ASP A 692 -29.55 -26.36 36.46
CA ASP A 692 -30.33 -25.88 37.60
C ASP A 692 -31.02 -24.56 37.23
N PRO A 693 -32.33 -24.58 36.91
CA PRO A 693 -33.08 -23.38 36.52
C PRO A 693 -33.14 -22.30 37.60
N GLU A 694 -33.07 -22.66 38.89
CA GLU A 694 -33.19 -21.70 39.99
C GLU A 694 -31.94 -20.81 40.12
N ASN A 695 -30.77 -21.37 39.78
CA ASN A 695 -29.48 -20.70 39.89
C ASN A 695 -28.86 -20.38 38.53
N GLU A 696 -29.57 -20.65 37.42
CA GLU A 696 -29.09 -20.49 36.04
C GLU A 696 -27.72 -21.16 35.80
N LEU A 697 -27.51 -22.32 36.44
CA LEU A 697 -26.21 -22.98 36.50
C LEU A 697 -26.23 -24.31 35.75
N LEU A 698 -25.43 -24.40 34.69
CA LEU A 698 -25.15 -25.65 33.98
C LEU A 698 -23.83 -26.24 34.47
N ARG A 699 -23.81 -27.51 34.85
CA ARG A 699 -22.57 -28.19 35.28
C ARG A 699 -22.41 -29.55 34.64
N TYR A 700 -21.16 -29.96 34.41
CA TYR A 700 -20.85 -31.32 34.01
C TYR A 700 -21.00 -32.29 35.19
N VAL A 701 -21.63 -33.44 34.97
CA VAL A 701 -21.92 -34.42 36.03
C VAL A 701 -21.20 -35.76 35.81
N GLY A 702 -20.67 -35.97 34.62
CA GLY A 702 -19.84 -37.14 34.30
C GLY A 702 -20.23 -37.80 32.99
N ARG A 703 -19.70 -39.01 32.80
CA ARG A 703 -19.91 -39.84 31.61
C ARG A 703 -20.34 -41.25 32.02
N LEU A 704 -21.06 -41.95 31.15
CA LEU A 704 -21.43 -43.35 31.34
C LEU A 704 -21.24 -44.14 30.05
N MET A 705 -20.83 -45.40 30.20
CA MET A 705 -20.87 -46.39 29.13
C MET A 705 -22.22 -47.12 29.20
N VAL A 706 -23.02 -47.06 28.14
CA VAL A 706 -24.36 -47.68 28.08
C VAL A 706 -24.52 -48.53 26.83
N LYS A 707 -25.45 -49.49 26.85
CA LYS A 707 -25.81 -50.25 25.65
C LYS A 707 -26.67 -49.39 24.73
N SER A 708 -26.33 -49.29 23.46
CA SER A 708 -27.16 -48.64 22.43
C SER A 708 -28.59 -49.19 22.34
N SER A 709 -28.81 -50.46 22.72
CA SER A 709 -30.13 -51.10 22.78
C SER A 709 -30.91 -50.78 24.07
N SER A 710 -30.27 -50.20 25.09
CA SER A 710 -30.93 -49.81 26.35
C SER A 710 -31.72 -48.50 26.22
N LYS A 711 -32.61 -48.25 27.18
CA LYS A 711 -33.47 -47.05 27.20
C LYS A 711 -32.94 -46.03 28.20
N PRO A 712 -33.17 -44.71 27.99
CA PRO A 712 -32.78 -43.71 28.97
C PRO A 712 -33.40 -43.93 30.36
N MET A 713 -34.62 -44.48 30.44
CA MET A 713 -35.24 -44.82 31.72
C MET A 713 -34.41 -45.82 32.56
N ASP A 714 -33.62 -46.69 31.91
CA ASP A 714 -32.82 -47.71 32.59
C ASP A 714 -31.63 -47.10 33.36
N ILE A 715 -31.23 -45.87 33.01
CA ILE A 715 -30.09 -45.17 33.62
C ILE A 715 -30.49 -44.01 34.53
N VAL A 716 -31.77 -43.65 34.62
CA VAL A 716 -32.26 -42.52 35.44
C VAL A 716 -31.80 -42.61 36.90
N GLY A 717 -31.93 -43.80 37.52
CA GLY A 717 -31.47 -43.98 38.91
C GLY A 717 -29.98 -43.73 39.08
N LYS A 718 -29.16 -44.01 38.05
CA LYS A 718 -27.73 -43.71 38.05
C LYS A 718 -27.46 -42.21 37.84
N LEU A 719 -28.20 -41.55 36.96
CA LEU A 719 -28.10 -40.10 36.75
C LEU A 719 -28.49 -39.32 38.00
N ASN A 720 -29.54 -39.75 38.70
CA ASN A 720 -29.93 -39.21 40.00
C ASN A 720 -28.81 -39.36 41.02
N GLN A 721 -28.20 -40.55 41.12
CA GLN A 721 -27.05 -40.77 42.01
C GLN A 721 -25.88 -39.83 41.68
N MET A 722 -25.56 -39.66 40.39
CA MET A 722 -24.46 -38.78 39.96
C MET A 722 -24.77 -37.30 40.19
N ALA A 723 -26.04 -36.90 40.06
CA ALA A 723 -26.50 -35.54 40.35
C ALA A 723 -26.54 -35.24 41.87
N GLY A 724 -26.59 -36.26 42.73
CA GLY A 724 -26.81 -36.13 44.16
C GLY A 724 -28.30 -36.06 44.54
N PHE A 725 -29.19 -36.53 43.68
CA PHE A 725 -30.65 -36.57 43.89
C PHE A 725 -31.10 -37.89 44.54
N SER A 726 -32.36 -37.92 44.97
CA SER A 726 -33.03 -39.16 45.40
C SER A 726 -33.07 -40.15 44.22
N PRO A 727 -32.86 -41.47 44.43
CA PRO A 727 -32.91 -42.47 43.35
C PRO A 727 -34.20 -42.41 42.52
N ASP A 728 -35.33 -42.10 43.18
CA ASP A 728 -36.66 -42.03 42.58
C ASP A 728 -37.06 -40.62 42.12
N GLU A 729 -36.13 -39.66 42.14
CA GLU A 729 -36.39 -38.29 41.68
C GLU A 729 -36.76 -38.28 40.19
N GLU A 730 -37.80 -37.52 39.85
CA GLU A 730 -38.17 -37.30 38.46
C GLU A 730 -37.24 -36.25 37.82
N ILE A 731 -36.72 -36.55 36.63
CA ILE A 731 -35.83 -35.67 35.85
C ILE A 731 -36.27 -35.64 34.39
N GLU A 732 -36.06 -34.54 33.70
CA GLU A 732 -36.27 -34.40 32.25
C GLU A 732 -34.94 -34.53 31.52
N LEU A 733 -34.95 -35.13 30.33
CA LEU A 733 -33.74 -35.41 29.56
C LEU A 733 -33.82 -34.70 28.21
N PHE A 734 -32.72 -34.10 27.79
CA PHE A 734 -32.58 -33.38 26.54
C PHE A 734 -31.27 -33.79 25.84
N GLU A 735 -31.29 -33.93 24.52
CA GLU A 735 -30.11 -34.18 23.71
C GLU A 735 -29.56 -32.85 23.18
N GLU A 736 -28.29 -32.57 23.45
CA GLU A 736 -27.59 -31.43 22.85
C GLU A 736 -26.96 -31.85 21.52
N ILE A 737 -27.61 -31.50 20.42
CA ILE A 737 -27.31 -31.98 19.07
C ILE A 737 -26.28 -31.08 18.37
N GLN A 738 -26.59 -29.77 18.28
CA GLN A 738 -25.76 -28.78 17.60
C GLN A 738 -26.00 -27.39 18.18
N PHE A 739 -25.08 -26.46 17.93
CA PHE A 739 -25.20 -25.08 18.40
C PHE A 739 -24.81 -24.01 17.38
N GLU A 740 -24.15 -24.37 16.28
CA GLU A 740 -23.85 -23.47 15.17
C GLU A 740 -24.53 -23.99 13.89
N PRO A 741 -25.24 -23.14 13.12
CA PRO A 741 -25.48 -21.70 13.34
C PRO A 741 -26.56 -21.39 14.37
N SER A 742 -27.22 -22.41 14.92
CA SER A 742 -28.31 -22.27 15.89
C SER A 742 -28.32 -23.43 16.88
N VAL A 743 -28.75 -23.15 18.11
CA VAL A 743 -28.94 -24.16 19.16
C VAL A 743 -30.05 -25.13 18.79
N MET A 744 -29.73 -26.43 18.85
CA MET A 744 -30.66 -27.53 18.71
C MET A 744 -30.49 -28.45 19.91
N CYS A 745 -31.44 -28.37 20.82
CA CYS A 745 -31.52 -29.17 22.04
C CYS A 745 -32.92 -29.77 22.11
N GLU A 746 -33.06 -31.08 21.95
CA GLU A 746 -34.36 -31.74 21.80
C GLU A 746 -34.70 -32.62 23.01
N HIS A 747 -35.98 -32.70 23.37
CA HIS A 747 -36.41 -33.56 24.48
C HIS A 747 -36.23 -35.04 24.14
N LEU A 748 -35.54 -35.78 25.02
CA LEU A 748 -35.22 -37.19 24.82
C LEU A 748 -36.31 -38.10 25.42
N ASP A 749 -36.99 -38.88 24.59
CA ASP A 749 -37.98 -39.86 25.05
C ASP A 749 -37.32 -41.00 25.86
N LYS A 750 -37.67 -41.08 27.15
CA LYS A 750 -37.15 -42.08 28.08
C LYS A 750 -37.50 -43.51 27.72
N LYS A 751 -38.53 -43.74 26.89
CA LYS A 751 -39.04 -45.09 26.54
C LYS A 751 -38.42 -45.66 25.28
N THR A 752 -37.85 -44.81 24.44
CA THR A 752 -37.20 -45.19 23.18
C THR A 752 -35.74 -45.55 23.45
N SER A 753 -35.24 -46.61 22.83
CA SER A 753 -33.84 -47.02 23.02
C SER A 753 -32.89 -45.99 22.41
N PHE A 754 -31.69 -45.83 22.97
CA PHE A 754 -30.67 -44.89 22.47
C PHE A 754 -30.42 -45.03 20.96
N ARG A 755 -30.33 -46.25 20.43
CA ARG A 755 -30.15 -46.53 19.00
C ARG A 755 -31.26 -45.97 18.11
N LEU A 756 -32.51 -46.07 18.56
CA LEU A 756 -33.68 -45.56 17.81
C LEU A 756 -33.77 -44.03 17.90
N SER A 757 -33.30 -43.45 19.00
CA SER A 757 -33.11 -42.01 19.17
C SER A 757 -31.84 -41.48 18.48
N GLN A 758 -31.13 -42.30 17.69
CA GLN A 758 -29.89 -41.93 16.98
C GLN A 758 -28.72 -41.51 17.88
N ILE A 759 -28.77 -41.83 19.17
CA ILE A 759 -27.72 -41.53 20.14
C ILE A 759 -26.48 -42.41 19.92
N VAL A 760 -25.32 -41.79 19.81
CA VAL A 760 -24.01 -42.39 19.50
C VAL A 760 -22.91 -41.96 20.48
N ASN A 761 -21.68 -42.45 20.28
CA ASN A 761 -20.53 -42.09 21.12
C ASN A 761 -20.26 -40.58 21.09
N GLY A 762 -20.10 -39.99 22.26
CA GLY A 762 -19.77 -38.56 22.42
C GLY A 762 -20.99 -37.65 22.49
N ASP A 763 -22.20 -38.19 22.43
CA ASP A 763 -23.41 -37.37 22.59
C ASP A 763 -23.55 -36.87 24.02
N ILE A 764 -24.11 -35.67 24.13
CA ILE A 764 -24.34 -34.99 25.40
C ILE A 764 -25.83 -35.05 25.69
N ILE A 765 -26.16 -35.58 26.87
CA ILE A 765 -27.50 -35.55 27.42
C ILE A 765 -27.52 -34.53 28.55
N CYS A 766 -28.25 -33.45 28.34
CA CYS A 766 -28.56 -32.48 29.39
C CYS A 766 -29.78 -32.96 30.18
N TYR A 767 -29.83 -32.67 31.47
CA TYR A 767 -30.99 -33.00 32.27
C TYR A 767 -31.24 -31.98 33.37
N GLN A 768 -32.48 -31.91 33.83
CA GLN A 768 -32.92 -31.00 34.89
C GLN A 768 -34.08 -31.62 35.68
N LYS A 769 -34.45 -30.99 36.80
CA LYS A 769 -35.69 -31.32 37.51
C LYS A 769 -36.90 -30.68 36.81
N PRO A 770 -38.09 -31.30 36.86
CA PRO A 770 -39.34 -30.64 36.47
C PRO A 770 -39.56 -29.40 37.33
N ILE A 771 -39.94 -28.29 36.72
CA ILE A 771 -40.20 -27.04 37.44
C ILE A 771 -41.51 -27.14 38.23
N SER A 772 -41.46 -26.77 39.51
CA SER A 772 -42.62 -26.68 40.40
C SER A 772 -43.15 -25.24 40.61
N ILE A 773 -42.51 -24.23 40.00
CA ILE A 773 -42.77 -22.79 40.20
C ILE A 773 -43.65 -22.26 39.05
N GLN A 774 -44.48 -21.23 39.31
CA GLN A 774 -45.21 -20.52 38.25
C GLN A 774 -44.19 -19.90 37.26
N GLU A 775 -44.41 -20.08 35.95
CA GLU A 775 -43.51 -19.69 34.83
C GLU A 775 -42.94 -18.25 34.86
N ASN A 776 -43.43 -17.35 35.73
CA ASN A 776 -43.04 -15.94 35.79
C ASN A 776 -41.81 -15.62 36.65
N GLU A 777 -41.23 -16.56 37.41
CA GLU A 777 -40.08 -16.27 38.31
C GLU A 777 -38.70 -16.75 37.79
N CYS A 778 -38.64 -17.57 36.73
CA CYS A 778 -37.40 -18.08 36.15
C CYS A 778 -37.29 -17.66 34.67
N PRO A 779 -36.27 -16.85 34.28
CA PRO A 779 -36.12 -16.39 32.90
C PRO A 779 -35.88 -17.51 31.88
N TYR A 780 -35.22 -18.59 32.30
CA TYR A 780 -34.82 -19.72 31.45
C TYR A 780 -35.26 -21.03 32.11
N PRO A 781 -36.54 -21.43 31.94
CA PRO A 781 -37.12 -22.57 32.66
C PRO A 781 -36.54 -23.92 32.21
N ASP A 782 -36.07 -24.03 30.97
CA ASP A 782 -35.58 -25.30 30.43
C ASP A 782 -34.18 -25.19 29.80
N VAL A 783 -33.53 -26.35 29.64
CA VAL A 783 -32.20 -26.44 29.03
C VAL A 783 -32.16 -25.78 27.65
N PRO A 784 -33.10 -26.05 26.71
CA PRO A 784 -33.08 -25.40 25.40
C PRO A 784 -33.06 -23.87 25.48
N SER A 785 -33.93 -23.28 26.32
CA SER A 785 -34.03 -21.82 26.51
C SER A 785 -32.74 -21.23 27.08
N PHE A 786 -32.12 -21.89 28.05
CA PHE A 786 -30.85 -21.45 28.64
C PHE A 786 -29.69 -21.51 27.63
N LEU A 787 -29.58 -22.60 26.86
CA LEU A 787 -28.54 -22.74 25.85
C LEU A 787 -28.69 -21.72 24.71
N GLU A 788 -29.93 -21.42 24.30
CA GLU A 788 -30.22 -20.37 23.32
C GLU A 788 -29.83 -18.97 23.83
N TYR A 789 -30.10 -18.68 25.10
CA TYR A 789 -29.66 -17.44 25.74
C TYR A 789 -28.13 -17.29 25.69
N VAL A 790 -27.40 -18.31 26.14
CA VAL A 790 -25.93 -18.27 26.20
C VAL A 790 -25.32 -18.18 24.79
N HIS A 791 -25.86 -18.91 23.82
CA HIS A 791 -25.40 -18.85 22.41
C HIS A 791 -25.47 -17.42 21.84
N ASN A 792 -26.52 -16.70 22.21
CA ASN A 792 -26.77 -15.36 21.73
C ASN A 792 -26.07 -14.28 22.56
N LEU A 793 -25.43 -14.61 23.68
CA LEU A 793 -24.75 -13.62 24.50
C LEU A 793 -23.46 -13.12 23.82
N GLN A 794 -23.27 -11.80 23.78
CA GLN A 794 -22.14 -11.11 23.18
C GLN A 794 -21.69 -9.97 24.09
N VAL A 795 -20.40 -9.95 24.44
CA VAL A 795 -19.78 -8.80 25.11
C VAL A 795 -19.42 -7.77 24.05
N VAL A 796 -19.88 -6.53 24.23
CA VAL A 796 -19.66 -5.41 23.31
C VAL A 796 -18.92 -4.27 24.02
N ARG A 797 -17.88 -3.75 23.38
CA ARG A 797 -17.10 -2.58 23.78
C ARG A 797 -17.66 -1.32 23.16
N PHE A 798 -17.99 -0.34 24.00
CA PHE A 798 -18.52 0.95 23.55
C PHE A 798 -17.45 2.03 23.59
N ARG A 799 -17.40 2.83 22.51
CA ARG A 799 -16.54 4.01 22.37
C ARG A 799 -17.35 5.24 21.99
N ARG A 800 -16.95 6.42 22.44
CA ARG A 800 -17.52 7.68 21.92
C ARG A 800 -17.01 7.95 20.52
N LEU A 801 -17.88 8.43 19.63
CA LEU A 801 -17.50 8.80 18.27
C LEU A 801 -16.42 9.91 18.23
N GLU A 802 -16.44 10.82 19.20
CA GLU A 802 -15.44 11.89 19.37
C GLU A 802 -14.05 11.37 19.82
N LYS A 803 -14.01 10.17 20.43
CA LYS A 803 -12.80 9.55 20.97
C LYS A 803 -12.69 8.09 20.51
N PRO A 804 -12.49 7.83 19.21
CA PRO A 804 -12.64 6.48 18.63
C PRO A 804 -11.56 5.47 19.05
N LYS A 805 -10.53 5.89 19.80
CA LYS A 805 -9.41 5.04 20.24
C LYS A 805 -9.51 4.60 21.71
N GLU A 806 -10.46 5.13 22.47
CA GLU A 806 -10.59 4.89 23.91
C GLU A 806 -11.83 4.04 24.19
N ASP A 807 -11.65 2.86 24.80
CA ASP A 807 -12.74 2.02 25.31
C ASP A 807 -13.31 2.70 26.56
N GLU A 808 -14.62 3.01 26.58
CA GLU A 808 -15.25 3.66 27.73
C GLU A 808 -15.79 2.64 28.73
N PHE A 809 -16.48 1.61 28.23
CA PHE A 809 -16.98 0.47 29.02
C PHE A 809 -17.37 -0.70 28.11
N THR A 810 -17.64 -1.84 28.73
CA THR A 810 -18.18 -3.05 28.10
C THR A 810 -19.58 -3.36 28.63
N MET A 811 -20.40 -4.01 27.80
CA MET A 811 -21.74 -4.44 28.16
C MET A 811 -22.07 -5.78 27.51
N GLU A 812 -22.76 -6.65 28.22
CA GLU A 812 -23.30 -7.90 27.71
C GLU A 812 -24.65 -7.65 27.04
N LEU A 813 -24.77 -8.11 25.79
CA LEU A 813 -25.95 -7.95 24.96
C LEU A 813 -26.26 -9.26 24.23
N SER A 814 -27.51 -9.46 23.82
CA SER A 814 -27.89 -10.54 22.92
C SER A 814 -27.63 -10.14 21.47
N LYS A 815 -27.09 -11.06 20.67
CA LYS A 815 -26.96 -11.01 19.22
C LYS A 815 -28.30 -10.70 18.52
N LEU A 816 -29.41 -11.07 19.16
CA LEU A 816 -30.77 -10.85 18.68
C LEU A 816 -31.35 -9.49 19.08
N HIS A 817 -30.65 -8.69 19.90
CA HIS A 817 -31.12 -7.37 20.26
C HIS A 817 -31.25 -6.49 19.03
N SER A 818 -32.43 -5.91 18.87
CA SER A 818 -32.68 -4.88 17.87
C SER A 818 -31.91 -3.60 18.20
N TYR A 819 -31.83 -2.69 17.23
CA TYR A 819 -31.30 -1.34 17.47
C TYR A 819 -31.90 -0.67 18.70
N ASP A 820 -33.21 -0.79 18.90
CA ASP A 820 -33.91 -0.14 20.01
C ASP A 820 -33.51 -0.79 21.35
N ASP A 821 -33.39 -2.11 21.41
CA ASP A 821 -32.97 -2.83 22.64
C ASP A 821 -31.52 -2.49 23.06
N VAL A 822 -30.62 -2.34 22.08
CA VAL A 822 -29.22 -1.96 22.34
C VAL A 822 -29.17 -0.52 22.88
N VAL A 823 -29.92 0.38 22.26
CA VAL A 823 -29.93 1.80 22.60
C VAL A 823 -30.64 2.08 23.92
N GLU A 824 -31.70 1.34 24.27
CA GLU A 824 -32.36 1.44 25.58
C GLU A 824 -31.41 1.05 26.72
N ARG A 825 -30.74 -0.10 26.62
CA ARG A 825 -29.73 -0.51 27.62
C ARG A 825 -28.55 0.44 27.69
N LEU A 826 -28.11 0.96 26.54
CA LEU A 826 -27.04 1.95 26.47
C LEU A 826 -27.47 3.27 27.14
N ALA A 827 -28.72 3.70 26.95
CA ALA A 827 -29.27 4.89 27.58
C ALA A 827 -29.36 4.75 29.10
N GLU A 828 -29.82 3.60 29.60
CA GLU A 828 -29.80 3.27 31.03
C GLU A 828 -28.38 3.33 31.61
N LYS A 829 -27.40 2.73 30.91
CA LYS A 829 -26.00 2.73 31.33
C LYS A 829 -25.38 4.14 31.38
N LEU A 830 -25.79 5.01 30.46
CA LEU A 830 -25.30 6.38 30.33
C LEU A 830 -26.11 7.41 31.16
N GLY A 831 -27.24 7.00 31.74
CA GLY A 831 -28.16 7.91 32.45
C GLY A 831 -28.89 8.88 31.52
N ILE A 832 -29.14 8.48 30.27
CA ILE A 832 -29.85 9.28 29.26
C ILE A 832 -31.34 8.92 29.30
N TYR A 833 -32.22 9.92 29.45
CA TYR A 833 -33.66 9.70 29.59
C TYR A 833 -34.35 9.31 28.27
N ASP A 834 -33.85 9.81 27.14
CA ASP A 834 -34.42 9.56 25.81
C ASP A 834 -33.43 8.76 24.96
N SER A 835 -33.67 7.45 24.89
CA SER A 835 -32.83 6.51 24.15
C SER A 835 -32.77 6.86 22.66
N SER A 836 -33.83 7.45 22.09
CA SER A 836 -33.88 7.82 20.67
C SER A 836 -32.86 8.89 20.26
N LYS A 837 -32.21 9.57 21.23
CA LYS A 837 -31.12 10.52 20.97
C LYS A 837 -29.76 9.85 20.80
N ILE A 838 -29.63 8.55 20.99
CA ILE A 838 -28.36 7.86 20.79
C ILE A 838 -28.27 7.37 19.35
N ARG A 839 -27.15 7.67 18.69
CA ARG A 839 -26.84 7.14 17.37
C ARG A 839 -25.63 6.23 17.43
N LEU A 840 -25.79 5.02 16.92
CA LEU A 840 -24.74 4.01 16.82
C LEU A 840 -24.00 4.08 15.48
N THR A 841 -22.71 3.74 15.50
CA THR A 841 -21.87 3.59 14.31
C THR A 841 -21.02 2.32 14.44
N SER A 842 -21.05 1.48 13.41
CA SER A 842 -20.29 0.23 13.35
C SER A 842 -18.77 0.45 13.20
N HIS A 843 -17.99 -0.55 13.59
CA HIS A 843 -16.53 -0.54 13.47
C HIS A 843 -16.06 -1.05 12.11
N ASN A 844 -15.06 -0.38 11.53
CA ASN A 844 -14.38 -0.84 10.33
C ASN A 844 -13.12 -1.64 10.71
N CYS A 845 -13.18 -2.96 10.58
CA CYS A 845 -12.09 -3.87 10.96
C CYS A 845 -10.77 -3.63 10.21
N TYR A 846 -10.81 -3.05 8.99
CA TYR A 846 -9.61 -2.81 8.18
C TYR A 846 -8.90 -1.51 8.55
N SER A 847 -9.66 -0.42 8.71
CA SER A 847 -9.10 0.90 9.05
C SER A 847 -8.97 1.12 10.55
N GLN A 848 -9.55 0.26 11.39
CA GLN A 848 -9.60 0.40 12.85
C GLN A 848 -10.22 1.74 13.27
N GLN A 849 -11.23 2.21 12.52
CA GLN A 849 -11.93 3.48 12.70
C GLN A 849 -13.46 3.26 12.61
N PRO A 850 -14.28 4.21 13.10
CA PRO A 850 -15.72 4.18 12.85
C PRO A 850 -16.03 4.20 11.35
N MET A 851 -17.08 3.48 10.95
CA MET A 851 -17.57 3.52 9.58
C MET A 851 -17.98 4.96 9.18
N PRO A 852 -17.77 5.38 7.91
CA PRO A 852 -18.11 6.74 7.47
C PRO A 852 -19.60 7.09 7.59
N GLN A 853 -20.46 6.08 7.57
CA GLN A 853 -21.90 6.23 7.73
C GLN A 853 -22.35 5.57 9.03
N PRO A 854 -23.23 6.24 9.81
CA PRO A 854 -23.78 5.65 11.01
C PRO A 854 -24.67 4.45 10.67
N THR A 855 -24.84 3.58 11.65
CA THR A 855 -25.69 2.40 11.55
C THR A 855 -27.13 2.82 11.27
N LYS A 856 -27.80 2.14 10.33
CA LYS A 856 -29.17 2.45 9.97
C LYS A 856 -30.12 2.16 11.14
N TYR A 857 -31.01 3.12 11.41
CA TYR A 857 -32.03 2.99 12.44
C TYR A 857 -33.05 1.88 12.09
N ARG A 858 -33.27 0.93 13.01
CA ARG A 858 -34.31 -0.14 12.98
C ARG A 858 -34.25 -1.16 11.83
N GLU A 859 -33.19 -1.19 11.03
CA GLU A 859 -33.04 -2.17 9.94
C GLU A 859 -32.06 -3.31 10.27
N VAL A 860 -31.46 -3.31 11.47
CA VAL A 860 -30.36 -4.21 11.84
C VAL A 860 -30.48 -4.69 13.27
N ASP A 861 -30.06 -5.93 13.51
CA ASP A 861 -29.80 -6.48 14.85
C ASP A 861 -28.33 -6.28 15.26
N LEU A 862 -27.99 -6.62 16.49
CA LEU A 862 -26.63 -6.46 16.99
C LEU A 862 -25.59 -7.22 16.15
N SER A 863 -25.93 -8.41 15.64
CA SER A 863 -25.03 -9.21 14.81
C SER A 863 -24.65 -8.47 13.53
N ASP A 864 -25.63 -7.86 12.87
CA ASP A 864 -25.43 -7.02 11.69
C ASP A 864 -24.62 -5.76 12.02
N MET A 865 -24.83 -5.15 13.18
CA MET A 865 -24.08 -3.95 13.61
C MET A 865 -22.60 -4.24 13.83
N LEU A 866 -22.28 -5.45 14.25
CA LEU A 866 -20.93 -5.91 14.55
C LEU A 866 -20.22 -6.51 13.32
N ALA A 867 -20.94 -6.83 12.26
CA ALA A 867 -20.39 -7.46 11.06
C ALA A 867 -19.84 -6.44 10.04
N HIS A 868 -18.64 -6.70 9.52
CA HIS A 868 -18.06 -5.95 8.40
C HIS A 868 -17.25 -6.86 7.45
N HIS A 869 -17.68 -7.00 6.19
CA HIS A 869 -17.03 -7.81 5.15
C HIS A 869 -16.51 -9.17 5.65
N ASN A 870 -17.40 -9.97 6.24
CA ASN A 870 -17.14 -11.32 6.76
C ASN A 870 -16.24 -11.39 8.01
N GLN A 871 -15.97 -10.26 8.68
CA GLN A 871 -15.37 -10.24 10.01
C GLN A 871 -16.35 -9.64 11.02
N ALA A 872 -16.49 -10.30 12.17
CA ALA A 872 -17.23 -9.76 13.31
C ALA A 872 -16.28 -8.93 14.19
N SER A 873 -16.75 -7.77 14.61
CA SER A 873 -16.13 -6.91 15.61
C SER A 873 -16.90 -7.03 16.93
N ASP A 874 -16.28 -6.69 18.04
CA ASP A 874 -16.94 -6.51 19.34
C ASP A 874 -17.07 -5.02 19.72
N ILE A 875 -16.76 -4.10 18.80
CA ILE A 875 -16.74 -2.64 19.04
C ILE A 875 -17.93 -1.95 18.38
N LEU A 876 -18.63 -1.11 19.15
CA LEU A 876 -19.60 -0.12 18.64
C LEU A 876 -19.24 1.29 19.10
N TYR A 877 -19.46 2.26 18.21
CA TYR A 877 -19.34 3.67 18.52
C TYR A 877 -20.71 4.27 18.78
N TYR A 878 -20.78 5.22 19.70
CA TYR A 878 -22.00 5.97 19.96
C TYR A 878 -21.77 7.48 20.03
N GLU A 879 -22.82 8.24 19.75
CA GLU A 879 -22.90 9.67 20.01
C GLU A 879 -24.30 10.04 20.53
N VAL A 880 -24.40 11.16 21.24
CA VAL A 880 -25.65 11.68 21.80
C VAL A 880 -26.08 12.90 21.00
N LEU A 881 -27.26 12.85 20.41
CA LEU A 881 -27.83 13.87 19.54
C LEU A 881 -28.63 14.92 20.34
N ASP A 882 -28.77 16.11 19.76
CA ASP A 882 -29.62 17.20 20.25
C ASP A 882 -31.12 16.86 20.11
N ILE A 883 -31.48 16.21 19.00
CA ILE A 883 -32.84 15.78 18.66
C ILE A 883 -32.96 14.26 18.49
N PRO A 884 -34.14 13.66 18.72
CA PRO A 884 -34.41 12.25 18.43
C PRO A 884 -34.03 11.82 17.01
N LEU A 885 -33.38 10.67 16.89
CA LEU A 885 -32.96 10.08 15.62
C LEU A 885 -34.13 9.88 14.60
N PRO A 886 -35.35 9.45 15.02
CA PRO A 886 -36.49 9.37 14.11
C PRO A 886 -36.89 10.71 13.48
N GLU A 887 -36.72 11.79 14.23
CA GLU A 887 -36.99 13.15 13.74
C GLU A 887 -35.86 13.61 12.82
N LEU A 888 -34.60 13.38 13.23
CA LEU A 888 -33.42 13.71 12.42
C LEU A 888 -33.46 13.02 11.05
N GLN A 889 -33.89 11.76 10.97
CA GLN A 889 -34.01 11.02 9.71
C GLN A 889 -35.06 11.60 8.74
N ARG A 890 -36.05 12.35 9.22
CA ARG A 890 -37.05 13.01 8.38
C ARG A 890 -36.56 14.35 7.84
N LEU A 891 -35.46 14.86 8.39
CA LEU A 891 -34.87 16.13 8.02
C LEU A 891 -33.70 15.92 7.04
N LYS A 892 -33.44 16.94 6.23
CA LYS A 892 -32.25 17.10 5.40
C LYS A 892 -31.60 18.43 5.77
N THR A 893 -30.30 18.41 6.00
CA THR A 893 -29.52 19.63 6.26
C THR A 893 -28.80 20.00 4.98
N LEU A 894 -29.06 21.20 4.46
CA LEU A 894 -28.40 21.76 3.28
C LEU A 894 -27.45 22.88 3.70
N LYS A 895 -26.25 22.89 3.13
CA LYS A 895 -25.30 24.00 3.28
C LYS A 895 -25.45 24.94 2.09
N VAL A 896 -26.00 26.14 2.30
CA VAL A 896 -26.28 27.10 1.23
C VAL A 896 -25.38 28.33 1.38
N ALA A 897 -24.61 28.65 0.33
CA ALA A 897 -23.81 29.87 0.24
C ALA A 897 -24.66 31.01 -0.32
N PHE A 898 -24.89 32.06 0.46
CA PHE A 898 -25.64 33.25 0.04
C PHE A 898 -24.69 34.33 -0.46
N HIS A 899 -24.93 34.84 -1.68
CA HIS A 899 -24.19 35.93 -2.29
C HIS A 899 -25.00 37.22 -2.17
N HIS A 900 -24.46 38.23 -1.47
CA HIS A 900 -25.11 39.52 -1.32
C HIS A 900 -24.96 40.38 -2.58
N THR A 901 -26.02 41.12 -2.93
CA THR A 901 -26.01 42.07 -4.07
C THR A 901 -25.17 43.32 -3.79
N THR A 902 -25.01 43.69 -2.51
CA THR A 902 -24.41 44.98 -2.08
C THR A 902 -23.08 44.83 -1.33
N LYS A 903 -22.76 43.63 -0.84
CA LYS A 903 -21.54 43.31 -0.08
C LYS A 903 -20.80 42.19 -0.81
N ASP A 904 -19.48 42.31 -0.92
CA ASP A 904 -18.61 41.31 -1.55
C ASP A 904 -18.28 40.16 -0.57
N GLU A 905 -19.30 39.69 0.17
CA GLU A 905 -19.20 38.69 1.23
C GLU A 905 -20.15 37.51 0.92
N VAL A 906 -19.63 36.29 1.11
CA VAL A 906 -20.39 35.04 0.98
C VAL A 906 -20.59 34.43 2.37
N VAL A 907 -21.84 34.22 2.75
CA VAL A 907 -22.20 33.64 4.05
C VAL A 907 -22.80 32.25 3.87
N ILE A 908 -22.30 31.27 4.63
CA ILE A 908 -22.82 29.89 4.57
C ILE A 908 -23.88 29.69 5.65
N HIS A 909 -25.08 29.30 5.24
CA HIS A 909 -26.19 28.98 6.12
C HIS A 909 -26.49 27.48 6.10
N ASN A 910 -26.60 26.88 7.30
CA ASN A 910 -27.08 25.51 7.47
C ASN A 910 -28.61 25.53 7.60
N ILE A 911 -29.31 25.05 6.57
CA ILE A 911 -30.77 24.99 6.52
C ILE A 911 -31.21 23.55 6.74
N ARG A 912 -31.89 23.28 7.87
CA ARG A 912 -32.42 21.96 8.22
C ARG A 912 -33.93 21.97 8.04
N LEU A 913 -34.42 21.25 7.03
CA LEU A 913 -35.86 21.17 6.68
C LEU A 913 -36.28 19.73 6.46
N HIS A 914 -37.60 19.47 6.42
CA HIS A 914 -38.14 18.14 6.16
C HIS A 914 -37.78 17.67 4.74
N LYS A 915 -37.45 16.40 4.53
CA LYS A 915 -37.03 15.87 3.21
C LYS A 915 -38.02 16.14 2.07
N LYS A 916 -39.31 16.18 2.39
CA LYS A 916 -40.40 16.52 1.46
C LYS A 916 -40.58 18.02 1.18
N SER A 917 -39.86 18.88 1.90
CA SER A 917 -39.86 20.32 1.66
C SER A 917 -39.34 20.63 0.26
N THR A 918 -39.76 21.77 -0.24
CA THR A 918 -39.42 22.27 -1.56
C THR A 918 -38.28 23.27 -1.49
N ILE A 919 -37.69 23.58 -2.64
CA ILE A 919 -36.71 24.67 -2.77
C ILE A 919 -37.34 26.01 -2.35
N GLY A 920 -38.64 26.21 -2.58
CA GLY A 920 -39.38 27.37 -2.09
C GLY A 920 -39.32 27.50 -0.56
N ASP A 921 -39.42 26.39 0.17
CA ASP A 921 -39.30 26.37 1.63
C ASP A 921 -37.88 26.73 2.08
N VAL A 922 -36.85 26.23 1.37
CA VAL A 922 -35.44 26.60 1.61
C VAL A 922 -35.24 28.09 1.42
N ILE A 923 -35.79 28.66 0.35
CA ILE A 923 -35.71 30.09 0.05
C ILE A 923 -36.41 30.91 1.13
N ASN A 924 -37.61 30.51 1.56
CA ASN A 924 -38.34 31.21 2.61
C ASN A 924 -37.59 31.19 3.95
N GLU A 925 -37.04 30.03 4.33
CA GLU A 925 -36.20 29.91 5.52
C GLU A 925 -34.93 30.77 5.41
N LEU A 926 -34.30 30.78 4.24
CA LEU A 926 -33.11 31.61 3.99
C LEU A 926 -33.43 33.10 4.10
N LYS A 927 -34.58 33.56 3.57
CA LYS A 927 -35.04 34.96 3.70
C LYS A 927 -35.17 35.42 5.15
N THR A 928 -35.41 34.54 6.11
CA THR A 928 -35.44 34.89 7.54
C THR A 928 -34.05 35.08 8.15
N LYS A 929 -33.01 34.55 7.50
CA LYS A 929 -31.62 34.50 8.00
C LYS A 929 -30.68 35.48 7.29
N VAL A 930 -31.12 36.15 6.23
CA VAL A 930 -30.31 37.05 5.40
C VAL A 930 -30.92 38.44 5.30
N GLU A 931 -30.08 39.46 5.21
CA GLU A 931 -30.49 40.84 4.90
C GLU A 931 -30.64 41.02 3.38
N LEU A 932 -31.84 41.36 2.92
CA LEU A 932 -32.16 41.58 1.50
C LEU A 932 -32.05 43.05 1.11
N SER A 933 -31.79 43.33 -0.17
CA SER A 933 -31.73 44.70 -0.72
C SER A 933 -33.05 45.47 -0.64
N HIS A 934 -34.19 44.79 -0.85
CA HIS A 934 -35.55 45.31 -0.72
C HIS A 934 -36.48 44.23 -0.13
N GLN A 935 -37.58 44.62 0.51
CA GLN A 935 -38.52 43.67 1.15
C GLN A 935 -39.18 42.68 0.17
N ASP A 936 -39.35 43.08 -1.09
CA ASP A 936 -39.95 42.26 -2.15
C ASP A 936 -38.91 41.53 -3.03
N ALA A 937 -37.64 41.43 -2.58
CA ALA A 937 -36.61 40.75 -3.35
C ALA A 937 -36.90 39.25 -3.51
N GLU A 938 -36.80 38.76 -4.74
CA GLU A 938 -36.93 37.34 -5.06
C GLU A 938 -35.55 36.68 -5.03
N LEU A 939 -35.47 35.47 -4.47
CA LEU A 939 -34.24 34.69 -4.43
C LEU A 939 -34.36 33.50 -5.38
N ARG A 940 -33.23 33.11 -5.96
CA ARG A 940 -33.08 31.82 -6.63
C ARG A 940 -32.01 30.98 -5.95
N LEU A 941 -32.16 29.65 -6.06
CA LEU A 941 -31.14 28.70 -5.65
C LEU A 941 -30.51 28.06 -6.88
N LEU A 942 -29.18 28.01 -6.89
CA LEU A 942 -28.33 27.58 -7.98
C LEU A 942 -27.45 26.42 -7.54
N GLU A 943 -27.19 25.51 -8.47
CA GLU A 943 -26.16 24.49 -8.34
C GLU A 943 -24.90 24.94 -9.10
N VAL A 944 -23.80 25.15 -8.36
CA VAL A 944 -22.52 25.59 -8.92
C VAL A 944 -21.49 24.48 -8.76
N PHE A 945 -20.86 24.11 -9.87
CA PHE A 945 -19.77 23.14 -9.92
C PHE A 945 -18.67 23.65 -10.85
N PHE A 946 -17.41 23.55 -10.43
CA PHE A 946 -16.25 23.93 -11.23
C PHE A 946 -16.35 25.32 -11.89
N HIS A 947 -16.77 26.32 -11.10
CA HIS A 947 -17.00 27.73 -11.52
C HIS A 947 -18.04 27.92 -12.63
N LYS A 948 -18.99 26.98 -12.78
CA LYS A 948 -20.11 27.06 -13.73
C LYS A 948 -21.43 26.84 -13.02
N ILE A 949 -22.46 27.57 -13.46
CA ILE A 949 -23.85 27.37 -13.02
C ILE A 949 -24.42 26.23 -13.86
N TYR A 950 -24.76 25.12 -13.22
CA TYR A 950 -25.27 23.92 -13.86
C TYR A 950 -26.79 23.83 -13.86
N LYS A 951 -27.43 24.36 -12.81
CA LYS A 951 -28.87 24.23 -12.62
C LYS A 951 -29.43 25.38 -11.81
N ILE A 952 -30.57 25.90 -12.27
CA ILE A 952 -31.45 26.73 -11.46
C ILE A 952 -32.53 25.81 -10.90
N PHE A 953 -32.65 25.75 -9.58
CA PHE A 953 -33.66 24.92 -8.95
C PHE A 953 -35.03 25.61 -9.04
N PRO A 954 -36.07 24.97 -9.64
CA PRO A 954 -37.41 25.49 -9.58
C PRO A 954 -37.95 25.41 -8.15
N SER A 955 -38.78 26.37 -7.76
CA SER A 955 -39.32 26.48 -6.40
C SER A 955 -40.12 25.24 -5.95
N THR A 956 -40.65 24.46 -6.91
CA THR A 956 -41.44 23.25 -6.67
C THR A 956 -40.60 21.97 -6.54
N GLU A 957 -39.30 22.00 -6.85
CA GLU A 957 -38.44 20.83 -6.72
C GLU A 957 -38.25 20.48 -5.24
N ARG A 958 -38.14 19.18 -4.95
CA ARG A 958 -37.99 18.68 -3.58
C ARG A 958 -36.54 18.63 -3.16
N ILE A 959 -36.28 18.98 -1.90
CA ILE A 959 -34.91 18.99 -1.37
C ILE A 959 -34.31 17.59 -1.27
N GLU A 960 -35.13 16.53 -1.17
CA GLU A 960 -34.66 15.14 -1.14
C GLU A 960 -33.74 14.80 -2.32
N ASN A 961 -33.99 15.38 -3.50
CA ASN A 961 -33.28 15.09 -4.75
C ASN A 961 -31.96 15.85 -4.93
N ILE A 962 -31.62 16.79 -4.04
CA ILE A 962 -30.39 17.58 -4.14
C ILE A 962 -29.18 16.73 -3.73
N ASN A 963 -28.08 16.76 -4.50
CA ASN A 963 -26.82 16.13 -4.11
C ASN A 963 -25.83 17.17 -3.58
N ASP A 964 -25.71 17.29 -2.26
CA ASP A 964 -24.87 18.28 -1.58
C ASP A 964 -23.48 17.76 -1.18
N GLN A 965 -23.09 16.55 -1.62
CA GLN A 965 -21.79 15.95 -1.28
C GLN A 965 -20.63 16.50 -2.12
N TYR A 966 -20.90 16.97 -3.36
CA TYR A 966 -19.86 17.39 -4.32
C TYR A 966 -20.12 18.76 -4.96
N TRP A 967 -21.31 19.33 -4.78
CA TRP A 967 -21.78 20.52 -5.49
C TRP A 967 -22.02 21.65 -4.49
N THR A 968 -21.76 22.89 -4.90
CA THR A 968 -22.01 24.06 -4.04
C THR A 968 -23.40 24.60 -4.32
N LEU A 969 -24.25 24.66 -3.31
CA LEU A 969 -25.56 25.32 -3.40
C LEU A 969 -25.36 26.81 -3.15
N ARG A 970 -25.66 27.62 -4.16
CA ARG A 970 -25.56 29.09 -4.11
C ARG A 970 -26.94 29.72 -4.16
N ALA A 971 -27.23 30.65 -3.28
CA ALA A 971 -28.43 31.47 -3.32
C ALA A 971 -28.08 32.93 -3.60
N GLU A 972 -28.89 33.59 -4.44
CA GLU A 972 -28.70 34.99 -4.81
C GLU A 972 -30.04 35.69 -5.11
N GLU A 973 -30.05 37.02 -5.00
CA GLU A 973 -31.20 37.85 -5.38
C GLU A 973 -31.32 37.93 -6.90
N ILE A 974 -32.54 37.82 -7.42
CA ILE A 974 -32.84 37.98 -8.85
C ILE A 974 -32.86 39.49 -9.17
N PRO A 975 -31.95 39.99 -10.03
CA PRO A 975 -31.91 41.40 -10.41
C PRO A 975 -33.20 41.84 -11.14
N GLU A 976 -33.61 43.09 -10.95
CA GLU A 976 -34.80 43.67 -11.62
C GLU A 976 -34.71 43.61 -13.16
N GLU A 977 -33.50 43.65 -13.73
CA GLU A 977 -33.24 43.48 -15.16
C GLU A 977 -33.63 42.08 -15.68
N GLU A 978 -33.64 41.07 -14.83
CA GLU A 978 -34.02 39.69 -15.18
C GLU A 978 -35.51 39.41 -14.99
N LYS A 979 -36.25 40.27 -14.28
CA LYS A 979 -37.69 40.08 -14.00
C LYS A 979 -38.60 40.47 -15.17
N ASN A 980 -38.15 41.38 -16.03
CA ASN A 980 -38.93 41.94 -17.13
C ASN A 980 -38.37 41.54 -18.51
N ILE A 981 -37.99 40.28 -18.70
CA ILE A 981 -37.45 39.75 -19.96
C ILE A 981 -38.55 39.72 -21.02
N GLY A 982 -38.41 40.51 -22.09
CA GLY A 982 -39.35 40.56 -23.20
C GLY A 982 -39.29 39.30 -24.10
N PRO A 983 -40.26 39.11 -25.01
CA PRO A 983 -40.30 37.98 -25.93
C PRO A 983 -39.15 37.98 -26.94
N ASN A 984 -38.28 38.99 -26.97
CA ASN A 984 -37.08 39.04 -27.81
C ASN A 984 -35.77 39.11 -27.00
N ASP A 985 -35.84 38.86 -25.68
CA ASP A 985 -34.68 38.87 -24.78
C ASP A 985 -34.28 37.43 -24.40
N ARG A 986 -33.02 37.25 -23.98
CA ARG A 986 -32.47 35.95 -23.54
C ARG A 986 -31.58 36.11 -22.32
N LEU A 987 -31.74 35.20 -21.36
CA LEU A 987 -30.83 35.07 -20.22
C LEU A 987 -29.71 34.09 -20.59
N ILE A 988 -28.45 34.52 -20.52
CA ILE A 988 -27.28 33.69 -20.83
C ILE A 988 -26.37 33.53 -19.61
N HIS A 989 -25.64 32.42 -19.60
CA HIS A 989 -24.67 32.06 -18.56
C HIS A 989 -23.30 32.63 -18.92
N VAL A 990 -22.70 33.36 -17.98
CA VAL A 990 -21.36 33.93 -18.13
C VAL A 990 -20.41 33.30 -17.13
N TYR A 991 -19.21 32.90 -17.57
CA TYR A 991 -18.17 32.37 -16.69
C TYR A 991 -16.78 32.85 -17.13
N HIS A 992 -15.83 32.84 -16.18
CA HIS A 992 -14.45 33.28 -16.41
C HIS A 992 -13.56 32.08 -16.72
N PHE A 993 -12.65 32.25 -17.68
CA PHE A 993 -11.72 31.19 -18.05
C PHE A 993 -10.38 31.72 -18.53
N THR A 994 -9.39 30.84 -18.59
CA THR A 994 -8.10 31.11 -19.25
C THR A 994 -7.77 29.94 -20.18
N LYS A 995 -7.07 30.22 -21.28
CA LYS A 995 -6.69 29.24 -22.30
C LYS A 995 -5.17 29.15 -22.38
N GLU A 996 -4.63 27.95 -22.27
CA GLU A 996 -3.19 27.75 -22.42
C GLU A 996 -2.80 27.34 -23.85
N THR A 997 -1.64 27.82 -24.31
CA THR A 997 -1.18 27.68 -25.71
C THR A 997 -0.40 26.40 -26.00
N ALA A 998 -0.19 25.51 -25.01
CA ALA A 998 0.63 24.31 -25.16
C ALA A 998 -0.18 22.99 -25.24
N GLN A 999 -0.35 22.52 -26.48
CA GLN A 999 -0.56 21.11 -26.89
C GLN A 999 -1.82 20.31 -26.50
N ASN A 1000 -2.85 20.84 -25.85
CA ASN A 1000 -4.23 20.36 -26.04
C ASN A 1000 -5.20 21.46 -25.56
N GLN A 1001 -6.26 21.73 -26.31
CA GLN A 1001 -7.22 22.82 -26.05
C GLN A 1001 -8.05 22.59 -24.75
N GLN A 1002 -7.42 22.62 -23.58
CA GLN A 1002 -8.12 22.59 -22.28
C GLN A 1002 -8.32 24.00 -21.75
N VAL A 1003 -9.53 24.24 -21.22
CA VAL A 1003 -10.00 25.53 -20.71
C VAL A 1003 -10.09 25.41 -19.19
N GLN A 1004 -9.41 26.30 -18.47
CA GLN A 1004 -9.47 26.36 -17.01
C GLN A 1004 -10.49 27.44 -16.60
N ASN A 1005 -11.51 27.08 -15.82
CA ASN A 1005 -12.52 28.02 -15.33
C ASN A 1005 -12.14 28.51 -13.93
N PHE A 1006 -12.45 29.77 -13.63
CA PHE A 1006 -12.21 30.37 -12.32
C PHE A 1006 -13.27 31.46 -12.05
N GLY A 1007 -13.15 32.16 -10.92
CA GLY A 1007 -14.02 33.28 -10.56
C GLY A 1007 -15.47 32.87 -10.27
N ASP A 1008 -16.35 33.87 -10.21
CA ASP A 1008 -17.78 33.70 -9.91
C ASP A 1008 -18.62 33.77 -11.19
N PRO A 1009 -19.31 32.68 -11.58
CA PRO A 1009 -20.23 32.74 -12.72
C PRO A 1009 -21.48 33.58 -12.38
N PHE A 1010 -22.09 34.18 -13.40
CA PHE A 1010 -23.28 35.02 -13.26
C PHE A 1010 -24.16 34.99 -14.52
N PHE A 1011 -25.37 35.52 -14.40
CA PHE A 1011 -26.30 35.66 -15.51
C PHE A 1011 -26.29 37.06 -16.13
N LEU A 1012 -26.54 37.10 -17.44
CA LEU A 1012 -26.66 38.34 -18.21
C LEU A 1012 -27.84 38.24 -19.18
N VAL A 1013 -28.68 39.29 -19.21
CA VAL A 1013 -29.74 39.43 -20.22
C VAL A 1013 -29.17 40.06 -21.48
N ILE A 1014 -29.39 39.45 -22.64
CA ILE A 1014 -29.02 39.99 -23.96
C ILE A 1014 -30.26 40.26 -24.81
N HIS A 1015 -30.21 41.34 -25.61
CA HIS A 1015 -31.31 41.81 -26.44
C HIS A 1015 -31.10 41.52 -27.94
N GLU A 1016 -32.18 41.43 -28.71
CA GLU A 1016 -32.12 41.25 -30.17
C GLU A 1016 -31.44 42.44 -30.86
N GLY A 1017 -30.35 42.19 -31.59
CA GLY A 1017 -29.55 43.21 -32.27
C GLY A 1017 -28.41 43.80 -31.43
N GLU A 1018 -28.28 43.43 -30.15
CA GLU A 1018 -27.21 43.92 -29.27
C GLU A 1018 -25.84 43.38 -29.70
N THR A 1019 -24.91 44.31 -29.88
CA THR A 1019 -23.53 44.00 -30.29
C THR A 1019 -22.66 43.61 -29.10
N LEU A 1020 -21.57 42.88 -29.35
CA LEU A 1020 -20.60 42.55 -28.30
C LEU A 1020 -20.04 43.79 -27.61
N GLN A 1021 -19.85 44.91 -28.34
CA GLN A 1021 -19.34 46.15 -27.77
C GLN A 1021 -20.26 46.72 -26.67
N GLU A 1022 -21.58 46.66 -26.89
CA GLU A 1022 -22.58 47.11 -25.92
C GLU A 1022 -22.59 46.18 -24.70
N ILE A 1023 -22.50 44.87 -24.93
CA ILE A 1023 -22.41 43.84 -23.88
C ILE A 1023 -21.13 43.97 -23.05
N LYS A 1024 -19.98 44.24 -23.68
CA LYS A 1024 -18.68 44.51 -23.03
C LYS A 1024 -18.82 45.66 -22.03
N THR A 1025 -19.44 46.77 -22.45
CA THR A 1025 -19.65 47.95 -21.59
C THR A 1025 -20.51 47.59 -20.36
N ARG A 1026 -21.55 46.77 -20.54
CA ARG A 1026 -22.42 46.30 -19.44
C ARG A 1026 -21.68 45.36 -18.48
N ILE A 1027 -20.92 44.40 -19.00
CA ILE A 1027 -20.13 43.46 -18.20
C ILE A 1027 -19.06 44.20 -17.41
N GLN A 1028 -18.36 45.16 -18.02
CA GLN A 1028 -17.36 45.97 -17.36
C GLN A 1028 -17.95 46.75 -16.18
N LYS A 1029 -19.13 47.37 -16.39
CA LYS A 1029 -19.85 48.09 -15.33
C LYS A 1029 -20.34 47.16 -14.22
N LYS A 1030 -20.81 45.96 -14.56
CA LYS A 1030 -21.31 44.94 -13.60
C LYS A 1030 -20.18 44.40 -12.72
N LEU A 1031 -19.03 44.09 -13.32
CA LEU A 1031 -17.86 43.53 -12.63
C LEU A 1031 -16.92 44.59 -12.03
N ARG A 1032 -17.17 45.88 -12.30
CA ARG A 1032 -16.37 47.02 -11.81
C ARG A 1032 -14.87 46.89 -12.14
N VAL A 1033 -14.55 46.43 -13.35
CA VAL A 1033 -13.17 46.19 -13.79
C VAL A 1033 -12.56 47.47 -14.40
N PRO A 1034 -11.34 47.87 -14.00
CA PRO A 1034 -10.64 49.02 -14.61
C PRO A 1034 -10.47 48.88 -16.13
N ASP A 1035 -10.50 50.01 -16.85
CA ASP A 1035 -10.39 50.06 -18.32
C ASP A 1035 -9.13 49.34 -18.84
N GLU A 1036 -7.99 49.51 -18.15
CA GLU A 1036 -6.70 48.92 -18.55
C GLU A 1036 -6.68 47.39 -18.50
N ASP A 1037 -7.41 46.80 -17.55
CA ASP A 1037 -7.47 45.35 -17.40
C ASP A 1037 -8.55 44.74 -18.30
N PHE A 1038 -9.71 45.40 -18.40
CA PHE A 1038 -10.80 44.95 -19.25
C PHE A 1038 -10.44 44.98 -20.74
N ALA A 1039 -9.57 45.90 -21.18
CA ALA A 1039 -9.06 45.96 -22.55
C ALA A 1039 -8.29 44.70 -22.99
N LYS A 1040 -7.77 43.92 -22.03
CA LYS A 1040 -7.03 42.67 -22.30
C LYS A 1040 -7.95 41.44 -22.42
N TRP A 1041 -9.23 41.58 -22.08
CA TRP A 1041 -10.17 40.46 -22.01
C TRP A 1041 -10.66 40.06 -23.41
N LYS A 1042 -10.76 38.75 -23.64
CA LYS A 1042 -11.36 38.21 -24.88
C LYS A 1042 -12.68 37.53 -24.57
N PHE A 1043 -13.61 37.59 -25.50
CA PHE A 1043 -14.96 37.07 -25.33
C PHE A 1043 -15.17 35.94 -26.32
N ALA A 1044 -15.65 34.80 -25.83
CA ALA A 1044 -15.91 33.65 -26.66
C ALA A 1044 -17.29 33.05 -26.35
N SER A 1045 -18.02 32.69 -27.39
CA SER A 1045 -19.18 31.80 -27.27
C SER A 1045 -18.70 30.36 -27.23
N PHE A 1046 -19.20 29.56 -26.28
CA PHE A 1046 -18.86 28.15 -26.16
C PHE A 1046 -19.95 27.26 -26.72
N SER A 1047 -19.55 26.28 -27.54
CA SER A 1047 -20.41 25.19 -28.01
C SER A 1047 -19.62 23.88 -27.92
N LEU A 1048 -20.17 22.86 -27.25
CA LEU A 1048 -19.52 21.55 -27.06
C LEU A 1048 -18.08 21.63 -26.49
N GLY A 1049 -17.84 22.58 -25.58
CA GLY A 1049 -16.54 22.76 -24.92
C GLY A 1049 -15.45 23.44 -25.77
N ARG A 1050 -15.78 23.94 -26.98
CA ARG A 1050 -14.84 24.69 -27.83
C ARG A 1050 -15.18 26.19 -27.85
N PRO A 1051 -14.20 27.08 -27.60
CA PRO A 1051 -14.40 28.52 -27.70
C PRO A 1051 -14.44 28.99 -29.16
N ASP A 1052 -15.48 29.74 -29.53
CA ASP A 1052 -15.57 30.55 -30.75
C ASP A 1052 -15.52 32.04 -30.37
N TYR A 1053 -14.44 32.74 -30.74
CA TYR A 1053 -14.19 34.12 -30.33
C TYR A 1053 -15.04 35.12 -31.10
N LEU A 1054 -15.60 36.09 -30.36
CA LEU A 1054 -16.50 37.11 -30.88
C LEU A 1054 -15.75 38.41 -31.20
N GLN A 1055 -16.17 39.08 -32.27
CA GLN A 1055 -15.72 40.42 -32.66
C GLN A 1055 -16.69 41.49 -32.12
N ASP A 1056 -16.23 42.73 -31.97
CA ASP A 1056 -17.04 43.81 -31.37
C ASP A 1056 -18.33 44.11 -32.13
N THR A 1057 -18.35 43.88 -33.46
CA THR A 1057 -19.51 44.05 -34.33
C THR A 1057 -20.47 42.85 -34.33
N ASP A 1058 -20.11 41.75 -33.69
CA ASP A 1058 -20.95 40.55 -33.68
C ASP A 1058 -22.19 40.76 -32.82
N VAL A 1059 -23.35 40.40 -33.39
CA VAL A 1059 -24.62 40.37 -32.66
C VAL A 1059 -24.67 39.08 -31.83
N VAL A 1060 -24.44 39.22 -30.53
CA VAL A 1060 -24.28 38.08 -29.59
C VAL A 1060 -25.56 37.26 -29.51
N TYR A 1061 -26.72 37.90 -29.60
CA TYR A 1061 -28.04 37.25 -29.62
C TYR A 1061 -28.13 36.10 -30.62
N ASN A 1062 -27.52 36.23 -31.80
CA ASN A 1062 -27.59 35.22 -32.87
C ASN A 1062 -26.76 33.96 -32.58
N ARG A 1063 -25.85 33.99 -31.60
CA ARG A 1063 -24.96 32.87 -31.26
C ARG A 1063 -25.58 31.91 -30.25
N PHE A 1064 -26.61 32.36 -29.52
CA PHE A 1064 -27.34 31.55 -28.56
C PHE A 1064 -28.63 31.02 -29.20
N GLN A 1065 -29.18 29.88 -28.80
CA GLN A 1065 -30.50 29.39 -29.22
C GLN A 1065 -31.49 29.45 -28.06
N ARG A 1066 -32.78 29.69 -28.33
CA ARG A 1066 -33.83 29.51 -27.33
C ARG A 1066 -34.16 28.03 -27.17
N LYS A 1067 -33.57 27.37 -26.18
CA LYS A 1067 -34.13 26.13 -25.62
C LYS A 1067 -33.90 26.10 -24.13
N ASP A 1068 -34.98 25.94 -23.37
CA ASP A 1068 -35.02 25.73 -21.92
C ASP A 1068 -34.54 24.30 -21.58
N VAL A 1069 -33.30 23.96 -21.92
CA VAL A 1069 -32.72 22.62 -21.68
C VAL A 1069 -31.40 22.76 -20.93
N TYR A 1070 -31.44 22.48 -19.63
CA TYR A 1070 -30.26 22.42 -18.77
C TYR A 1070 -29.45 21.14 -19.03
N GLY A 1071 -28.14 21.26 -19.25
CA GLY A 1071 -27.23 20.10 -19.41
C GLY A 1071 -26.02 20.32 -20.33
N ALA A 1072 -25.31 19.23 -20.68
CA ALA A 1072 -24.04 19.18 -21.44
C ALA A 1072 -24.03 19.80 -22.86
N TRP A 1073 -25.13 20.44 -23.26
CA TRP A 1073 -25.36 21.05 -24.57
C TRP A 1073 -25.52 22.58 -24.48
N GLU A 1074 -25.32 23.19 -23.31
CA GLU A 1074 -25.47 24.63 -23.08
C GLU A 1074 -24.42 25.47 -23.83
N GLN A 1075 -24.88 26.63 -24.29
CA GLN A 1075 -24.06 27.69 -24.88
C GLN A 1075 -23.77 28.72 -23.80
N TYR A 1076 -22.48 28.98 -23.56
CA TYR A 1076 -22.02 29.92 -22.55
C TYR A 1076 -21.27 31.10 -23.18
N LEU A 1077 -21.32 32.26 -22.54
CA LEU A 1077 -20.39 33.35 -22.83
C LEU A 1077 -19.19 33.23 -21.89
N GLY A 1078 -18.04 32.89 -22.44
CA GLY A 1078 -16.78 32.82 -21.71
C GLY A 1078 -16.03 34.15 -21.76
N LEU A 1079 -15.51 34.55 -20.61
CA LEU A 1079 -14.64 35.71 -20.42
C LEU A 1079 -13.19 35.21 -20.25
N GLU A 1080 -12.36 35.35 -21.29
CA GLU A 1080 -10.96 34.97 -21.23
C GLU A 1080 -10.12 36.08 -20.61
N HIS A 1081 -9.54 35.83 -19.43
CA HIS A 1081 -8.58 36.72 -18.79
C HIS A 1081 -7.71 35.98 -17.77
N VAL A 1082 -6.74 36.69 -17.19
CA VAL A 1082 -5.89 36.17 -16.10
C VAL A 1082 -6.68 36.22 -14.78
N ASP A 1083 -6.56 35.18 -13.96
CA ASP A 1083 -7.13 35.15 -12.62
C ASP A 1083 -6.30 36.01 -11.66
N ASN A 1084 -6.82 37.18 -11.32
CA ASN A 1084 -6.20 38.13 -10.41
C ASN A 1084 -6.71 37.99 -8.95
N SER A 1085 -7.50 36.95 -8.66
CA SER A 1085 -8.07 36.73 -7.32
C SER A 1085 -6.95 36.47 -6.29
N PRO A 1086 -6.97 37.09 -5.09
CA PRO A 1086 -6.02 36.76 -4.05
C PRO A 1086 -6.23 35.30 -3.65
N LYS A 1087 -5.22 34.45 -3.92
CA LYS A 1087 -5.24 33.03 -3.53
C LYS A 1087 -5.38 32.94 -2.00
N ARG A 1088 -6.61 32.81 -1.50
CA ARG A 1088 -6.84 32.43 -0.11
C ARG A 1088 -6.20 31.05 0.09
N ALA A 1089 -5.32 30.93 1.07
CA ALA A 1089 -4.88 29.63 1.55
C ALA A 1089 -6.14 28.85 1.95
N TYR A 1090 -6.46 27.78 1.21
CA TYR A 1090 -7.60 26.94 1.51
C TYR A 1090 -7.41 26.33 2.91
N ALA A 1091 -8.31 26.67 3.83
CA ALA A 1091 -8.47 25.93 5.07
C ALA A 1091 -8.85 24.49 4.72
N ALA A 1092 -8.04 23.55 5.18
CA ALA A 1092 -8.21 22.12 5.00
C ALA A 1092 -9.64 21.68 5.37
N ASN A 1093 -10.42 21.26 4.38
CA ASN A 1093 -11.63 20.47 4.62
C ASN A 1093 -11.52 19.12 3.89
N GLN A 1094 -11.41 18.11 4.75
CA GLN A 1094 -11.75 16.70 4.61
C GLN A 1094 -12.42 16.30 3.28
N ASN A 1095 -11.60 15.84 2.34
CA ASN A 1095 -11.86 14.82 1.31
C ASN A 1095 -11.08 15.13 0.03
N ARG A 1096 -9.75 14.92 0.04
CA ARG A 1096 -8.99 14.37 -1.10
C ARG A 1096 -7.55 13.99 -0.70
N HIS A 1097 -7.21 12.77 -1.11
CA HIS A 1097 -5.92 12.05 -1.24
C HIS A 1097 -4.91 12.05 -0.07
N ALA A 1098 -4.80 10.89 0.57
CA ALA A 1098 -3.91 10.58 1.70
C ALA A 1098 -2.40 10.47 1.36
N TYR A 1099 -1.95 10.91 0.19
CA TYR A 1099 -0.57 10.63 -0.29
C TYR A 1099 0.43 11.77 -0.05
N GLU A 1100 0.00 12.93 0.46
CA GLU A 1100 0.91 14.03 0.80
C GLU A 1100 0.79 14.38 2.29
N LYS A 1101 1.15 13.43 3.17
CA LYS A 1101 1.54 13.80 4.53
C LYS A 1101 3.04 14.12 4.51
N PRO A 1102 3.49 15.23 5.13
CA PRO A 1102 4.92 15.47 5.30
C PRO A 1102 5.54 14.29 6.05
N MET A 1103 6.73 13.86 5.62
CA MET A 1103 7.43 12.77 6.26
C MET A 1103 7.76 13.16 7.71
N LYS A 1104 7.21 12.42 8.67
CA LYS A 1104 7.51 12.61 10.09
C LYS A 1104 8.31 11.42 10.59
N ILE A 1105 9.52 11.69 11.03
CA ILE A 1105 10.32 10.77 11.82
C ILE A 1105 10.10 11.16 13.29
N TYR A 1106 9.32 10.35 14.01
CA TYR A 1106 9.07 10.54 15.44
C TYR A 1106 10.29 10.04 16.21
N ASN A 1107 11.05 10.98 16.77
CA ASN A 1107 12.01 10.80 17.86
C ASN A 1107 12.47 12.13 18.41
#